data_AF-A0A8T0IYM4-F1
#
_entry.id   AF-A0A8T0IYM4-F1
#
_cell.length_a   1.000
_cell.length_b   1.000
_cell.length_c   1.000
_cell.angle_alpha   90.00
_cell.angle_beta   90.00
_cell.angle_gamma   90.00
#
_symmetry.space_group_name_H-M   'P 1'
#
loop_
_entity.id
_entity.type
_entity.pdbx_description
1 polymer ?
#
loop_
_entity_poly.entity_id
_entity_poly.type
_entity_poly.pdbx_seq_one_letter_code
_entity_poly.pdbx_strand_id
1 'polypeptide(L)'
;MGEVKEKFTHGEPIKLCDSVFRFHQPEGRVQLEVVFVHGLVDGNNGDAYWKTWLARDGTPNNVWPMTWLPAEFPFAQVYALKYDASIKQTATDGRMDLFLVGENLVQEMVGFGGIGQNGVPVVFVCHGFGGLVAKQIVVSAKTRFSQNINAQNLLQNIRGFCFYSTPHRGSVLAEYLHNAKRGGKGPLLENMEVLNTETSRLSEAFEKAKHPSWYFASAAETHATSQHKQMVVEEASSRYEDGNYLALSENHSDVVRPKAKNNSSYLLLTKSLNEVIRRFEVSLTVTVQEESLVPESFVRLKEQEEAISRLLQEASIVGVVGMGGIGKTTLAKAVYQSIRKDFDRSSYLDNVKSKASLDAEKLMILSLDDVLITLLQDFGITDRRTGSIVQYSALKDSRKVLLEDLQKYVHQHRVLVVVDDVGTGEILDRLLKDMGFLTGNNESRLIVTCRNWQVLEEHVPHFHRYDVEFMSSGEDIELFSYHAFQGARSLEEKRRTLHGFLSQDSSEHLMHEFEIMCADVVKACCGLPLSLEVMGRLLGSYLSKIDLSSKQCLDCWKGALEKLKNAEPLEGGYDNDKLWKVLKISYDALHENEKNMFLDIACFFSDTVQYSEQTLIWIWGGKESKLNELRNLKERCLVKINKDDGVVTMHDQLRDMGRGVVRGQGRQKVKKMSRVWDCKDVGELLQSNEESPIQEL
;
A
#
# COMPACT_ATOMS: atom_id res chain seq x y z
N MET A 1 -41.06 20.07 -30.69
CA MET A 1 -40.95 21.11 -29.64
C MET A 1 -39.55 21.00 -29.09
N GLY A 2 -38.72 22.04 -29.24
CA GLY A 2 -37.32 22.00 -28.82
C GLY A 2 -37.19 21.88 -27.30
N GLU A 3 -36.39 20.93 -26.83
CA GLU A 3 -36.00 20.85 -25.43
C GLU A 3 -35.27 22.14 -25.05
N VAL A 4 -35.85 22.88 -24.11
CA VAL A 4 -35.17 24.00 -23.45
C VAL A 4 -34.06 23.36 -22.61
N LYS A 5 -32.81 23.37 -23.10
CA LYS A 5 -31.65 22.99 -22.28
C LYS A 5 -31.60 23.95 -21.08
N GLU A 6 -31.85 23.44 -19.88
CA GLU A 6 -31.67 24.17 -18.63
C GLU A 6 -30.19 24.60 -18.54
N LYS A 7 -29.91 25.90 -18.69
CA LYS A 7 -28.53 26.40 -18.64
C LYS A 7 -28.03 26.39 -17.19
N PHE A 8 -26.92 25.70 -16.96
CA PHE A 8 -26.16 25.75 -15.70
C PHE A 8 -25.51 27.13 -15.56
N THR A 9 -25.50 27.68 -14.36
CA THR A 9 -24.99 29.04 -14.08
C THR A 9 -23.47 29.15 -14.24
N HIS A 10 -22.72 28.04 -14.16
CA HIS A 10 -21.24 28.04 -14.14
C HIS A 10 -20.57 26.96 -15.00
N GLY A 11 -21.27 26.40 -16.00
CA GLY A 11 -20.76 25.35 -16.90
C GLY A 11 -21.53 24.03 -16.78
N GLU A 12 -21.59 23.25 -17.87
CA GLU A 12 -22.28 21.94 -17.87
C GLU A 12 -21.38 20.84 -17.28
N PRO A 13 -21.93 19.85 -16.55
CA PRO A 13 -21.21 18.66 -16.15
C PRO A 13 -20.58 17.94 -17.35
N ILE A 14 -19.31 17.54 -17.25
CA ILE A 14 -18.65 16.77 -18.31
C ILE A 14 -19.06 15.31 -18.14
N LYS A 15 -19.78 14.77 -19.13
CA LYS A 15 -20.10 13.35 -19.19
C LYS A 15 -18.85 12.54 -19.55
N LEU A 16 -18.37 11.69 -18.64
CA LEU A 16 -17.25 10.78 -18.91
C LEU A 16 -17.75 9.47 -19.52
N CYS A 17 -18.84 8.93 -18.96
CA CYS A 17 -19.58 7.78 -19.47
C CYS A 17 -21.06 7.91 -19.06
N ASP A 18 -21.88 6.88 -19.28
CA ASP A 18 -23.32 6.95 -19.02
C ASP A 18 -23.65 7.17 -17.54
N SER A 19 -22.83 6.59 -16.65
CA SER A 19 -23.05 6.62 -15.20
C SER A 19 -22.11 7.56 -14.44
N VAL A 20 -21.10 8.16 -15.08
CA VAL A 20 -20.11 9.02 -14.39
C VAL A 20 -20.01 10.39 -15.06
N PHE A 21 -20.26 11.43 -14.26
CA PHE A 21 -20.14 12.83 -14.64
C PHE A 21 -19.09 13.54 -13.79
N ARG A 22 -18.27 14.38 -14.41
CA ARG A 22 -17.30 15.24 -13.73
C ARG A 22 -17.90 16.62 -13.53
N PHE A 23 -17.99 17.04 -12.27
CA PHE A 23 -18.48 18.34 -11.84
C PHE A 23 -17.39 19.40 -11.77
N HIS A 24 -16.17 19.00 -11.42
CA HIS A 24 -15.03 19.89 -11.40
C HIS A 24 -13.74 19.14 -11.67
N GLN A 25 -12.85 19.77 -12.44
CA GLN A 25 -11.48 19.35 -12.66
C GLN A 25 -10.56 20.48 -12.18
N PRO A 26 -9.61 20.20 -11.27
CA PRO A 26 -8.67 21.22 -10.80
C PRO A 26 -7.69 21.61 -11.92
N GLU A 27 -7.23 22.87 -11.92
CA GLU A 27 -6.20 23.34 -12.87
C GLU A 27 -4.81 22.77 -12.55
N GLY A 28 -4.59 22.39 -11.29
CA GLY A 28 -3.33 21.81 -10.79
C GLY A 28 -3.43 20.31 -10.47
N ARG A 29 -2.45 19.81 -9.70
CA ARG A 29 -2.43 18.42 -9.23
C ARG A 29 -3.68 18.12 -8.38
N VAL A 30 -4.36 17.02 -8.71
CA VAL A 30 -5.46 16.49 -7.89
C VAL A 30 -4.91 16.05 -6.53
N GLN A 31 -5.54 16.48 -5.44
CA GLN A 31 -5.16 16.09 -4.07
C GLN A 31 -6.30 15.41 -3.30
N LEU A 32 -7.52 15.42 -3.86
CA LEU A 32 -8.72 14.84 -3.28
C LEU A 32 -9.69 14.46 -4.39
N GLU A 33 -10.37 13.32 -4.26
CA GLU A 33 -11.49 12.96 -5.11
C GLU A 33 -12.79 12.88 -4.29
N VAL A 34 -13.84 13.57 -4.76
CA VAL A 34 -15.15 13.59 -4.07
C VAL A 34 -16.21 13.03 -5.01
N VAL A 35 -16.90 11.97 -4.57
CA VAL A 35 -17.87 11.23 -5.38
C VAL A 35 -19.27 11.39 -4.81
N PHE A 36 -20.14 12.11 -5.53
CA PHE A 36 -21.52 12.35 -5.14
C PHE A 36 -22.45 11.25 -5.64
N VAL A 37 -23.26 10.68 -4.74
CA VAL A 37 -24.21 9.60 -5.04
C VAL A 37 -25.61 10.00 -4.58
N HIS A 38 -26.51 10.23 -5.54
CA HIS A 38 -27.88 10.68 -5.26
C HIS A 38 -28.78 9.55 -4.72
N GLY A 39 -29.96 9.91 -4.18
CA GLY A 39 -30.97 8.96 -3.73
C GLY A 39 -31.99 8.59 -4.81
N LEU A 40 -33.05 7.87 -4.39
CA LEU A 40 -34.14 7.47 -5.28
C LEU A 40 -35.01 8.65 -5.72
N VAL A 41 -35.60 8.55 -6.91
CA VAL A 41 -36.47 9.59 -7.49
C VAL A 41 -37.80 9.04 -7.98
N ASP A 42 -38.85 9.89 -7.97
CA ASP A 42 -40.17 9.55 -8.50
C ASP A 42 -40.27 9.89 -10.00
N GLY A 43 -39.93 8.95 -10.89
CA GLY A 43 -40.06 9.11 -12.34
C GLY A 43 -38.73 9.05 -13.10
N ASN A 44 -38.61 9.82 -14.20
CA ASN A 44 -37.42 9.81 -15.05
C ASN A 44 -36.20 10.37 -14.29
N ASN A 45 -35.09 9.64 -14.37
CA ASN A 45 -33.92 9.82 -13.53
C ASN A 45 -32.74 10.49 -14.26
N GLY A 46 -32.98 10.97 -15.48
CA GLY A 46 -31.94 11.55 -16.36
C GLY A 46 -31.07 12.63 -15.72
N ASP A 47 -31.65 13.40 -14.79
CA ASP A 47 -31.04 14.59 -14.18
C ASP A 47 -30.78 14.47 -12.66
N ALA A 48 -31.07 13.33 -12.03
CA ALA A 48 -31.03 13.21 -10.56
C ALA A 48 -29.63 13.44 -9.98
N TYR A 49 -28.59 13.03 -10.71
CA TYR A 49 -27.19 13.19 -10.34
C TYR A 49 -26.77 14.64 -10.10
N TRP A 50 -27.47 15.64 -10.67
CA TRP A 50 -27.20 17.06 -10.42
C TRP A 50 -28.36 17.79 -9.73
N LYS A 51 -29.63 17.46 -10.02
CA LYS A 51 -30.81 18.09 -9.38
C LYS A 51 -30.87 17.83 -7.87
N THR A 52 -30.29 16.73 -7.39
CA THR A 52 -30.21 16.43 -5.95
C THR A 52 -29.42 17.50 -5.19
N TRP A 53 -28.37 18.05 -5.80
CA TRP A 53 -27.37 18.91 -5.16
C TRP A 53 -27.54 20.40 -5.46
N LEU A 54 -28.77 20.84 -5.68
CA LEU A 54 -29.08 22.26 -5.90
C LEU A 54 -29.02 23.06 -4.58
N ALA A 55 -28.36 24.21 -4.61
CA ALA A 55 -28.42 25.18 -3.52
C ALA A 55 -29.80 25.83 -3.45
N ARG A 56 -30.23 26.18 -2.23
CA ARG A 56 -31.43 27.01 -1.98
C ARG A 56 -31.03 28.43 -1.59
N ASP A 57 -30.02 28.96 -2.28
CA ASP A 57 -29.45 30.30 -2.05
C ASP A 57 -30.16 31.41 -2.84
N GLY A 58 -31.21 31.06 -3.60
CA GLY A 58 -31.93 31.96 -4.49
C GLY A 58 -31.35 32.04 -5.90
N THR A 59 -30.22 31.39 -6.17
CA THR A 59 -29.60 31.34 -7.50
C THR A 59 -30.21 30.18 -8.31
N PRO A 60 -30.85 30.43 -9.47
CA PRO A 60 -31.39 29.36 -10.30
C PRO A 60 -30.31 28.38 -10.76
N ASN A 61 -30.62 27.08 -10.64
CA ASN A 61 -29.75 25.97 -11.08
C ASN A 61 -28.31 26.00 -10.53
N ASN A 62 -28.10 26.57 -9.34
CA ASN A 62 -26.80 26.52 -8.68
C ASN A 62 -26.53 25.13 -8.09
N VAL A 63 -25.75 24.32 -8.78
CA VAL A 63 -25.27 23.01 -8.30
C VAL A 63 -24.05 23.25 -7.41
N TRP A 64 -24.23 23.28 -6.09
CA TRP A 64 -23.18 23.71 -5.15
C TRP A 64 -21.90 22.85 -5.19
N PRO A 65 -21.92 21.54 -5.54
CA PRO A 65 -20.69 20.78 -5.75
C PRO A 65 -19.86 21.23 -6.96
N MET A 66 -20.45 21.98 -7.89
CA MET A 66 -19.75 22.57 -9.06
C MET A 66 -19.27 24.00 -8.79
N THR A 67 -19.79 24.66 -7.75
CA THR A 67 -19.54 26.10 -7.50
C THR A 67 -18.87 26.33 -6.15
N TRP A 68 -19.51 25.96 -5.05
CA TRP A 68 -19.04 26.25 -3.70
C TRP A 68 -17.87 25.35 -3.32
N LEU A 69 -17.98 24.05 -3.61
CA LEU A 69 -16.96 23.07 -3.23
C LEU A 69 -15.62 23.31 -3.95
N PRO A 70 -15.56 23.55 -5.27
CA PRO A 70 -14.31 23.89 -5.95
C PRO A 70 -13.70 25.22 -5.48
N ALA A 71 -14.52 26.18 -5.07
CA ALA A 71 -14.03 27.46 -4.55
C ALA A 71 -13.35 27.30 -3.17
N GLU A 72 -13.73 26.30 -2.37
CA GLU A 72 -13.13 26.02 -1.06
C GLU A 72 -12.00 24.97 -1.15
N PHE A 73 -12.13 24.02 -2.07
CA PHE A 73 -11.16 22.95 -2.33
C PHE A 73 -10.77 22.95 -3.83
N PRO A 74 -9.96 23.93 -4.29
CA PRO A 74 -9.62 24.10 -5.72
C PRO A 74 -8.76 22.97 -6.29
N PHE A 75 -8.24 22.09 -5.44
CA PHE A 75 -7.45 20.90 -5.80
C PHE A 75 -8.29 19.61 -5.85
N ALA A 76 -9.58 19.67 -5.51
CA ALA A 76 -10.45 18.50 -5.45
C ALA A 76 -11.03 18.19 -6.83
N GLN A 77 -10.93 16.95 -7.28
CA GLN A 77 -11.68 16.49 -8.44
C GLN A 77 -13.03 15.97 -8.00
N VAL A 78 -14.11 16.49 -8.60
CA VAL A 78 -15.48 16.23 -8.14
C VAL A 78 -16.25 15.46 -9.20
N TYR A 79 -16.87 14.36 -8.78
CA TYR A 79 -17.67 13.47 -9.61
C TYR A 79 -19.10 13.36 -9.08
N ALA A 80 -20.04 13.05 -9.96
CA ALA A 80 -21.39 12.64 -9.61
C ALA A 80 -21.77 11.37 -10.38
N LEU A 81 -22.33 10.41 -9.66
CA LEU A 81 -22.77 9.15 -10.24
C LEU A 81 -24.24 9.27 -10.66
N LYS A 82 -24.53 8.77 -11.85
CA LYS A 82 -25.88 8.53 -12.36
C LYS A 82 -26.08 7.03 -12.42
N TYR A 83 -27.17 6.54 -11.87
CA TYR A 83 -27.56 5.13 -11.96
C TYR A 83 -29.07 5.05 -11.92
N ASP A 84 -29.67 3.97 -12.41
CA ASP A 84 -31.12 3.80 -12.35
C ASP A 84 -31.65 3.87 -10.90
N ALA A 85 -32.23 5.02 -10.54
CA ALA A 85 -32.75 5.27 -9.20
C ALA A 85 -34.27 5.47 -9.20
N SER A 86 -34.95 5.06 -10.28
CA SER A 86 -36.41 5.22 -10.36
C SER A 86 -37.10 4.21 -9.44
N ILE A 87 -38.03 4.71 -8.63
CA ILE A 87 -38.89 3.86 -7.79
C ILE A 87 -40.06 3.22 -8.55
N LYS A 88 -40.23 3.55 -9.84
CA LYS A 88 -41.27 3.02 -10.72
C LYS A 88 -40.66 2.06 -11.74
N GLN A 89 -41.15 0.83 -11.78
CA GLN A 89 -40.71 -0.20 -12.76
C GLN A 89 -41.05 0.15 -14.22
N THR A 90 -42.09 0.96 -14.39
CA THR A 90 -42.59 1.45 -15.68
C THR A 90 -41.79 2.64 -16.22
N ALA A 91 -40.84 3.20 -15.44
CA ALA A 91 -39.91 4.20 -15.96
C ALA A 91 -38.94 3.56 -16.97
N THR A 92 -38.35 4.39 -17.84
CA THR A 92 -37.35 3.93 -18.82
C THR A 92 -36.14 3.30 -18.14
N ASP A 93 -35.78 3.80 -16.97
CA ASP A 93 -34.59 3.35 -16.26
C ASP A 93 -34.88 2.31 -15.17
N GLY A 94 -36.05 2.30 -14.50
CA GLY A 94 -36.37 1.63 -13.20
C GLY A 94 -36.32 0.10 -13.05
N ARG A 95 -35.39 -0.60 -13.70
CA ARG A 95 -35.37 -2.08 -13.79
C ARG A 95 -34.14 -2.74 -13.18
N MET A 96 -33.12 -2.00 -12.77
CA MET A 96 -31.90 -2.61 -12.24
C MET A 96 -32.03 -2.87 -10.73
N ASP A 97 -31.58 -4.05 -10.30
CA ASP A 97 -31.40 -4.34 -8.88
C ASP A 97 -30.12 -3.69 -8.33
N LEU A 98 -29.99 -3.66 -7.01
CA LEU A 98 -28.87 -3.01 -6.33
C LEU A 98 -27.52 -3.64 -6.70
N PHE A 99 -27.50 -4.97 -6.90
CA PHE A 99 -26.29 -5.71 -7.22
C PHE A 99 -25.75 -5.32 -8.60
N LEU A 100 -26.61 -5.31 -9.62
CA LEU A 100 -26.28 -4.87 -10.98
C LEU A 100 -25.88 -3.39 -11.02
N VAL A 101 -26.58 -2.53 -10.27
CA VAL A 101 -26.19 -1.12 -10.12
C VAL A 101 -24.76 -1.02 -9.57
N GLY A 102 -24.44 -1.78 -8.53
CA GLY A 102 -23.10 -1.79 -7.95
C GLY A 102 -22.02 -2.28 -8.90
N GLU A 103 -22.25 -3.39 -9.62
CA GLU A 103 -21.27 -3.92 -10.58
C GLU A 103 -21.03 -2.96 -11.75
N ASN A 104 -22.10 -2.40 -12.33
CA ASN A 104 -21.98 -1.44 -13.43
C ASN A 104 -21.24 -0.18 -12.99
N LEU A 105 -21.57 0.35 -11.80
CA LEU A 105 -20.89 1.53 -11.28
C LEU A 105 -19.42 1.25 -10.99
N VAL A 106 -19.04 0.10 -10.42
CA VAL A 106 -17.61 -0.21 -10.23
C VAL A 106 -16.88 -0.19 -11.57
N GLN A 107 -17.39 -0.89 -12.58
CA GLN A 107 -16.76 -0.93 -13.91
C GLN A 107 -16.64 0.47 -14.54
N GLU A 108 -17.71 1.26 -14.51
CA GLU A 108 -17.71 2.59 -15.12
C GLU A 108 -16.83 3.59 -14.34
N MET A 109 -16.86 3.56 -13.01
CA MET A 109 -16.08 4.44 -12.15
C MET A 109 -14.57 4.23 -12.33
N VAL A 110 -14.12 2.97 -12.29
CA VAL A 110 -12.68 2.66 -12.32
C VAL A 110 -12.14 2.47 -13.73
N GLY A 111 -13.00 2.18 -14.70
CA GLY A 111 -12.64 2.00 -16.11
C GLY A 111 -12.66 3.31 -16.90
N PHE A 112 -13.81 3.99 -16.94
CA PHE A 112 -13.99 5.22 -17.73
C PHE A 112 -13.86 6.49 -16.88
N GLY A 113 -14.32 6.46 -15.63
CA GLY A 113 -14.28 7.60 -14.72
C GLY A 113 -12.89 7.92 -14.18
N GLY A 114 -11.99 6.93 -14.10
CA GLY A 114 -10.67 7.07 -13.50
C GLY A 114 -10.68 7.31 -11.98
N ILE A 115 -11.80 7.03 -11.31
CA ILE A 115 -11.97 7.30 -9.88
C ILE A 115 -11.09 6.33 -9.07
N GLY A 116 -10.35 6.86 -8.10
CA GLY A 116 -9.45 6.10 -7.23
C GLY A 116 -8.12 5.73 -7.86
N GLN A 117 -7.79 6.28 -9.04
CA GLN A 117 -6.54 5.96 -9.76
C GLN A 117 -5.42 6.99 -9.55
N ASN A 118 -5.73 8.11 -8.91
CA ASN A 118 -4.80 9.23 -8.71
C ASN A 118 -3.91 9.11 -7.46
N GLY A 119 -4.06 8.04 -6.66
CA GLY A 119 -3.30 7.84 -5.42
C GLY A 119 -3.60 8.87 -4.31
N VAL A 120 -4.79 9.47 -4.35
CA VAL A 120 -5.28 10.50 -3.44
C VAL A 120 -6.52 10.03 -2.70
N PRO A 121 -6.89 10.63 -1.56
CA PRO A 121 -8.08 10.24 -0.82
C PRO A 121 -9.35 10.34 -1.67
N VAL A 122 -10.14 9.27 -1.70
CA VAL A 122 -11.49 9.24 -2.28
C VAL A 122 -12.52 9.32 -1.15
N VAL A 123 -13.43 10.28 -1.25
CA VAL A 123 -14.54 10.47 -0.30
C VAL A 123 -15.88 10.38 -1.00
N PHE A 124 -16.76 9.52 -0.50
CA PHE A 124 -18.14 9.41 -0.99
C PHE A 124 -19.07 10.35 -0.23
N VAL A 125 -19.91 11.08 -0.95
CA VAL A 125 -20.97 11.94 -0.41
C VAL A 125 -22.30 11.41 -0.90
N CYS A 126 -23.09 10.85 0.01
CA CYS A 126 -24.24 10.04 -0.33
C CYS A 126 -25.53 10.65 0.21
N HIS A 127 -26.60 10.63 -0.57
CA HIS A 127 -27.94 11.02 -0.13
C HIS A 127 -28.90 9.84 -0.20
N GLY A 128 -29.67 9.61 0.87
CA GLY A 128 -30.72 8.59 0.88
C GLY A 128 -30.18 7.21 0.47
N PHE A 129 -30.86 6.59 -0.50
CA PHE A 129 -30.48 5.30 -1.07
C PHE A 129 -29.09 5.27 -1.71
N GLY A 130 -28.54 6.41 -2.11
CA GLY A 130 -27.17 6.50 -2.63
C GLY A 130 -26.12 5.99 -1.65
N GLY A 131 -26.42 5.99 -0.34
CA GLY A 131 -25.54 5.39 0.66
C GLY A 131 -25.51 3.86 0.60
N LEU A 132 -26.64 3.21 0.27
CA LEU A 132 -26.68 1.75 0.04
C LEU A 132 -25.96 1.39 -1.27
N VAL A 133 -26.10 2.23 -2.31
CA VAL A 133 -25.34 2.08 -3.55
C VAL A 133 -23.84 2.19 -3.30
N ALA A 134 -23.39 3.17 -2.52
CA ALA A 134 -21.98 3.30 -2.15
C ALA A 134 -21.44 2.09 -1.37
N LYS A 135 -22.24 1.52 -0.45
CA LYS A 135 -21.89 0.25 0.21
C LYS A 135 -21.75 -0.89 -0.80
N GLN A 136 -22.69 -1.00 -1.74
CA GLN A 136 -22.66 -2.05 -2.74
C GLN A 136 -21.48 -1.90 -3.71
N ILE A 137 -21.08 -0.68 -4.08
CA ILE A 137 -19.87 -0.41 -4.86
C ILE A 137 -18.65 -1.00 -4.16
N VAL A 138 -18.48 -0.73 -2.86
CA VAL A 138 -17.35 -1.27 -2.07
C VAL A 138 -17.39 -2.81 -2.00
N VAL A 139 -18.56 -3.38 -1.72
CA VAL A 139 -18.71 -4.84 -1.63
C VAL A 139 -18.46 -5.51 -2.98
N SER A 140 -18.99 -4.97 -4.08
CA SER A 140 -18.75 -5.47 -5.43
C SER A 140 -17.27 -5.33 -5.81
N ALA A 141 -16.63 -4.20 -5.53
CA ALA A 141 -15.20 -3.99 -5.78
C ALA A 141 -14.34 -5.03 -5.05
N LYS A 142 -14.65 -5.34 -3.77
CA LYS A 142 -13.87 -6.28 -2.95
C LYS A 142 -14.11 -7.74 -3.33
N THR A 143 -15.34 -8.09 -3.72
CA THR A 143 -15.73 -9.49 -3.91
C THR A 143 -15.69 -9.92 -5.38
N ARG A 144 -16.33 -9.16 -6.27
CA ARG A 144 -16.48 -9.48 -7.69
C ARG A 144 -15.32 -8.97 -8.53
N PHE A 145 -14.72 -7.86 -8.13
CA PHE A 145 -13.58 -7.24 -8.82
C PHE A 145 -12.28 -7.38 -8.03
N SER A 146 -12.14 -8.45 -7.23
CA SER A 146 -10.94 -8.72 -6.42
C SER A 146 -9.64 -8.81 -7.23
N GLN A 147 -9.74 -9.27 -8.48
CA GLN A 147 -8.61 -9.39 -9.42
C GLN A 147 -8.45 -8.16 -10.34
N ASN A 148 -9.35 -7.18 -10.24
CA ASN A 148 -9.27 -5.96 -11.05
C ASN A 148 -8.44 -4.91 -10.31
N ILE A 149 -7.26 -4.60 -10.84
CA ILE A 149 -6.31 -3.67 -10.21
C ILE A 149 -6.92 -2.28 -9.99
N ASN A 150 -7.71 -1.75 -10.94
CA ASN A 150 -8.31 -0.43 -10.79
C ASN A 150 -9.37 -0.43 -9.67
N ALA A 151 -10.11 -1.53 -9.49
CA ALA A 151 -11.03 -1.70 -8.38
C ALA A 151 -10.30 -1.82 -7.03
N GLN A 152 -9.13 -2.47 -7.01
CA GLN A 152 -8.28 -2.51 -5.81
C GLN A 152 -7.70 -1.13 -5.48
N ASN A 153 -7.24 -0.37 -6.48
CA ASN A 153 -6.80 1.01 -6.30
C ASN A 153 -7.92 1.90 -5.73
N LEU A 154 -9.15 1.74 -6.21
CA LEU A 154 -10.31 2.41 -5.63
C LEU A 154 -10.45 2.08 -4.14
N LEU A 155 -10.47 0.79 -3.77
CA LEU A 155 -10.58 0.37 -2.37
C LEU A 155 -9.43 0.90 -1.50
N GLN A 156 -8.20 0.84 -2.02
CA GLN A 156 -6.99 1.33 -1.36
C GLN A 156 -6.97 2.84 -1.18
N ASN A 157 -7.70 3.61 -2.00
CA ASN A 157 -7.72 5.07 -1.94
C ASN A 157 -8.98 5.65 -1.27
N ILE A 158 -10.01 4.83 -1.02
CA ILE A 158 -11.16 5.26 -0.19
C ILE A 158 -10.68 5.66 1.20
N ARG A 159 -11.05 6.86 1.64
CA ARG A 159 -10.70 7.38 2.97
C ARG A 159 -11.90 7.88 3.77
N GLY A 160 -13.09 8.01 3.17
CA GLY A 160 -14.27 8.30 3.98
C GLY A 160 -15.61 8.33 3.26
N PHE A 161 -16.66 8.40 4.07
CA PHE A 161 -18.06 8.46 3.65
C PHE A 161 -18.81 9.55 4.45
N CYS A 162 -19.57 10.38 3.74
CA CYS A 162 -20.52 11.33 4.30
C CYS A 162 -21.95 10.91 3.91
N PHE A 163 -22.70 10.34 4.85
CA PHE A 163 -24.06 9.84 4.64
C PHE A 163 -25.11 10.87 5.06
N TYR A 164 -25.88 11.38 4.11
CA TYR A 164 -27.05 12.23 4.36
C TYR A 164 -28.31 11.39 4.24
N SER A 165 -28.97 11.15 5.37
CA SER A 165 -30.27 10.49 5.46
C SER A 165 -30.29 9.10 4.83
N THR A 166 -29.19 8.34 4.94
CA THR A 166 -29.11 7.00 4.37
C THR A 166 -29.86 6.00 5.25
N PRO A 167 -30.82 5.22 4.71
CA PRO A 167 -31.55 4.22 5.49
C PRO A 167 -30.70 2.95 5.69
N HIS A 168 -29.69 2.98 6.56
CA HIS A 168 -28.77 1.85 6.75
C HIS A 168 -29.48 0.57 7.25
N ARG A 169 -30.65 0.70 7.88
CA ARG A 169 -31.47 -0.39 8.43
C ARG A 169 -32.87 -0.47 7.81
N GLY A 170 -33.08 0.18 6.65
CA GLY A 170 -34.38 0.35 6.02
C GLY A 170 -35.13 1.59 6.52
N SER A 171 -36.37 1.77 6.06
CA SER A 171 -37.24 2.91 6.33
C SER A 171 -38.70 2.45 6.36
N VAL A 172 -39.47 2.89 7.36
CA VAL A 172 -40.91 2.58 7.46
C VAL A 172 -41.70 3.25 6.32
N LEU A 173 -41.22 4.36 5.76
CA LEU A 173 -41.88 5.02 4.62
C LEU A 173 -41.79 4.19 3.33
N ALA A 174 -40.81 3.28 3.20
CA ALA A 174 -40.74 2.35 2.08
C ALA A 174 -41.98 1.45 2.02
N GLU A 175 -42.47 0.96 3.18
CA GLU A 175 -43.69 0.15 3.28
C GLU A 175 -44.96 0.94 2.91
N TYR A 176 -44.99 2.25 3.21
CA TYR A 176 -46.10 3.11 2.82
C TYR A 176 -46.12 3.37 1.31
N LEU A 177 -44.96 3.66 0.71
CA LEU A 177 -44.81 3.85 -0.74
C LEU A 177 -45.04 2.54 -1.52
N HIS A 178 -44.75 1.39 -0.91
CA HIS A 178 -45.00 0.03 -1.42
C HIS A 178 -46.49 -0.23 -1.66
N ASN A 179 -47.37 0.37 -0.87
CA ASN A 179 -48.83 0.15 -0.93
C ASN A 179 -49.60 1.18 -1.78
N ALA A 180 -48.95 2.28 -2.20
CA ALA A 180 -49.66 3.47 -2.71
C ALA A 180 -49.56 3.73 -4.23
N LYS A 181 -48.84 2.93 -5.04
CA LYS A 181 -48.46 3.34 -6.41
C LYS A 181 -49.05 2.51 -7.56
N ARG A 182 -49.65 3.20 -8.55
CA ARG A 182 -50.00 2.66 -9.89
C ARG A 182 -48.72 2.59 -10.76
N GLY A 183 -48.37 1.42 -11.31
CA GLY A 183 -47.28 1.27 -12.29
C GLY A 183 -46.11 0.33 -11.93
N GLY A 184 -46.27 -0.55 -10.94
CA GLY A 184 -45.26 -1.55 -10.57
C GLY A 184 -44.08 -0.99 -9.76
N LYS A 185 -43.49 -1.82 -8.87
CA LYS A 185 -42.43 -1.44 -7.93
C LYS A 185 -41.06 -1.55 -8.59
N GLY A 186 -40.23 -0.52 -8.47
CA GLY A 186 -38.83 -0.59 -8.88
C GLY A 186 -38.02 -1.51 -7.93
N PRO A 187 -37.10 -2.35 -8.42
CA PRO A 187 -36.34 -3.30 -7.58
C PRO A 187 -35.54 -2.65 -6.44
N LEU A 188 -35.09 -1.41 -6.63
CA LEU A 188 -34.34 -0.70 -5.58
C LEU A 188 -35.19 -0.30 -4.36
N LEU A 189 -36.50 -0.11 -4.54
CA LEU A 189 -37.40 0.27 -3.44
C LEU A 189 -37.55 -0.87 -2.42
N GLU A 190 -37.47 -2.12 -2.86
CA GLU A 190 -37.57 -3.31 -1.99
C GLU A 190 -36.42 -3.38 -0.98
N ASN A 191 -35.23 -2.86 -1.35
CA ASN A 191 -34.07 -2.77 -0.47
C ASN A 191 -34.20 -1.67 0.61
N MET A 192 -35.29 -0.91 0.66
CA MET A 192 -35.54 0.05 1.74
C MET A 192 -36.51 -0.46 2.80
N GLU A 193 -37.06 -1.66 2.66
CA GLU A 193 -37.99 -2.22 3.64
C GLU A 193 -37.28 -2.51 4.98
N VAL A 194 -37.99 -2.28 6.09
CA VAL A 194 -37.48 -2.58 7.43
C VAL A 194 -37.27 -4.09 7.55
N LEU A 195 -36.14 -4.50 8.16
CA LEU A 195 -35.73 -5.91 8.26
C LEU A 195 -35.49 -6.62 6.91
N ASN A 196 -35.22 -5.88 5.83
CA ASN A 196 -34.83 -6.47 4.55
C ASN A 196 -33.52 -7.29 4.68
N THR A 197 -33.55 -8.55 4.26
CA THR A 197 -32.43 -9.49 4.39
C THR A 197 -31.24 -9.10 3.53
N GLU A 198 -31.46 -8.58 2.32
CA GLU A 198 -30.40 -8.18 1.40
C GLU A 198 -29.66 -6.95 1.90
N THR A 199 -30.37 -5.97 2.46
CA THR A 199 -29.77 -4.77 3.05
C THR A 199 -29.00 -5.09 4.34
N SER A 200 -29.47 -6.08 5.10
CA SER A 200 -28.76 -6.60 6.26
C SER A 200 -27.45 -7.31 5.85
N ARG A 201 -27.50 -8.18 4.83
CA ARG A 201 -26.32 -8.84 4.26
C ARG A 201 -25.32 -7.85 3.69
N LEU A 202 -25.81 -6.83 2.96
CA LEU A 202 -24.99 -5.76 2.42
C LEU A 202 -24.28 -4.99 3.53
N SER A 203 -24.98 -4.64 4.61
CA SER A 203 -24.38 -3.95 5.74
C SER A 203 -23.30 -4.79 6.41
N GLU A 204 -23.54 -6.09 6.64
CA GLU A 204 -22.53 -7.01 7.19
C GLU A 204 -21.30 -7.14 6.25
N ALA A 205 -21.54 -7.30 4.95
CA ALA A 205 -20.46 -7.38 3.96
C ALA A 205 -19.65 -6.08 3.87
N PHE A 206 -20.31 -4.91 4.01
CA PHE A 206 -19.65 -3.62 4.05
C PHE A 206 -18.79 -3.46 5.30
N GLU A 207 -19.26 -3.88 6.48
CA GLU A 207 -18.43 -3.86 7.71
C GLU A 207 -17.21 -4.78 7.59
N LYS A 208 -17.33 -5.94 6.93
CA LYS A 208 -16.17 -6.81 6.61
C LYS A 208 -15.25 -6.20 5.54
N ALA A 209 -15.78 -5.32 4.70
CA ALA A 209 -15.02 -4.63 3.66
C ALA A 209 -14.26 -3.41 4.17
N LYS A 210 -14.82 -2.73 5.17
CA LYS A 210 -14.37 -1.49 5.77
C LYS A 210 -12.94 -1.56 6.26
N HIS A 211 -12.17 -0.52 5.92
CA HIS A 211 -10.82 -0.34 6.44
C HIS A 211 -10.85 0.52 7.72
N PRO A 212 -10.05 0.22 8.76
CA PRO A 212 -10.06 0.96 10.03
C PRO A 212 -9.72 2.45 9.91
N SER A 213 -9.02 2.86 8.85
CA SER A 213 -8.64 4.26 8.61
C SER A 213 -9.75 5.11 8.01
N TRP A 214 -10.87 4.52 7.57
CA TRP A 214 -11.95 5.26 6.93
C TRP A 214 -12.67 6.19 7.91
N TYR A 215 -12.87 7.43 7.49
CA TYR A 215 -13.61 8.43 8.24
C TYR A 215 -15.10 8.41 7.87
N PHE A 216 -15.96 8.44 8.87
CA PHE A 216 -17.42 8.43 8.68
C PHE A 216 -18.07 9.68 9.28
N ALA A 217 -18.94 10.31 8.50
CA ALA A 217 -19.87 11.33 8.96
C ALA A 217 -21.28 11.00 8.48
N SER A 218 -22.27 11.34 9.29
CA SER A 218 -23.68 11.11 9.01
C SER A 218 -24.51 12.31 9.45
N ALA A 219 -25.57 12.61 8.70
CA ALA A 219 -26.55 13.61 9.07
C ALA A 219 -27.94 13.19 8.59
N ALA A 220 -28.99 13.62 9.28
CA ALA A 220 -30.35 13.29 8.89
C ALA A 220 -31.34 14.41 9.20
N GLU A 221 -32.48 14.39 8.51
CA GLU A 221 -33.60 15.29 8.76
C GLU A 221 -34.17 15.16 10.18
N THR A 222 -34.73 16.24 10.70
CA THR A 222 -35.60 16.22 11.89
C THR A 222 -37.03 16.66 11.60
N HIS A 223 -37.33 17.04 10.35
CA HIS A 223 -38.67 17.43 9.91
C HIS A 223 -39.24 16.43 8.90
N ALA A 224 -40.51 16.07 9.09
CA ALA A 224 -41.25 15.22 8.15
C ALA A 224 -41.43 15.91 6.79
N THR A 225 -41.44 15.12 5.72
CA THR A 225 -41.69 15.64 4.37
C THR A 225 -43.17 16.01 4.21
N SER A 226 -43.44 17.20 3.66
CA SER A 226 -44.77 17.84 3.61
C SER A 226 -45.88 17.01 2.94
N GLN A 227 -45.53 16.08 2.05
CA GLN A 227 -46.49 15.21 1.35
C GLN A 227 -47.01 14.03 2.18
N HIS A 228 -46.28 13.56 3.20
CA HIS A 228 -46.62 12.32 3.93
C HIS A 228 -46.70 12.47 5.45
N LYS A 229 -46.35 13.65 6.02
CA LYS A 229 -46.35 13.94 7.46
C LYS A 229 -45.57 12.91 8.33
N GLN A 230 -44.68 12.13 7.71
CA GLN A 230 -43.80 11.16 8.35
C GLN A 230 -42.33 11.44 7.96
N MET A 231 -41.40 10.97 8.79
CA MET A 231 -39.98 10.97 8.50
C MET A 231 -39.68 9.97 7.37
N VAL A 232 -38.80 10.35 6.44
CA VAL A 232 -38.41 9.43 5.36
C VAL A 232 -37.40 8.41 5.87
N VAL A 233 -36.48 8.80 6.74
CA VAL A 233 -35.57 7.88 7.43
C VAL A 233 -35.56 8.18 8.93
N GLU A 234 -35.73 7.15 9.76
CA GLU A 234 -35.63 7.29 11.21
C GLU A 234 -34.18 7.56 11.63
N GLU A 235 -33.97 8.37 12.67
CA GLU A 235 -32.63 8.67 13.21
C GLU A 235 -31.80 7.42 13.52
N ALA A 236 -32.44 6.36 14.05
CA ALA A 236 -31.77 5.10 14.35
C ALA A 236 -31.29 4.34 13.10
N SER A 237 -31.90 4.60 11.94
CA SER A 237 -31.50 4.02 10.64
C SER A 237 -30.49 4.90 9.91
N SER A 238 -30.49 6.22 10.17
CA SER A 238 -29.59 7.18 9.53
C SER A 238 -28.24 7.35 10.22
N ARG A 239 -28.14 7.02 11.51
CA ARG A 239 -26.88 7.04 12.25
C ARG A 239 -25.98 5.87 11.81
N TYR A 240 -24.76 6.20 11.42
CA TYR A 240 -23.70 5.21 11.22
C TYR A 240 -22.87 5.07 12.51
N GLU A 241 -22.71 3.86 13.02
CA GLU A 241 -22.29 3.59 14.42
C GLU A 241 -20.91 4.17 14.79
N ASP A 242 -19.97 4.23 13.84
CA ASP A 242 -18.60 4.72 14.05
C ASP A 242 -18.36 6.16 13.56
N GLY A 243 -19.43 6.89 13.21
CA GLY A 243 -19.34 8.20 12.57
C GLY A 243 -19.83 9.37 13.43
N ASN A 244 -19.35 10.58 13.11
CA ASN A 244 -19.94 11.80 13.62
C ASN A 244 -21.40 11.91 13.10
N TYR A 245 -22.37 12.18 13.98
CA TYR A 245 -23.78 12.30 13.60
C TYR A 245 -24.31 13.71 13.87
N LEU A 246 -25.02 14.28 12.91
CA LEU A 246 -25.62 15.61 13.01
C LEU A 246 -27.11 15.60 12.62
N ALA A 247 -27.98 15.91 13.58
CA ALA A 247 -29.40 16.15 13.31
C ALA A 247 -29.59 17.52 12.64
N LEU A 248 -30.22 17.54 11.47
CA LEU A 248 -30.45 18.75 10.67
C LEU A 248 -31.92 19.15 10.72
N SER A 249 -32.18 20.41 11.08
CA SER A 249 -33.51 21.03 11.10
C SER A 249 -34.07 21.31 9.69
N GLU A 250 -34.11 20.28 8.85
CA GLU A 250 -34.54 20.29 7.45
C GLU A 250 -35.43 19.07 7.18
N ASN A 251 -36.07 19.00 6.01
CA ASN A 251 -36.73 17.79 5.51
C ASN A 251 -35.76 16.94 4.65
N HIS A 252 -36.17 15.71 4.30
CA HIS A 252 -35.31 14.74 3.60
C HIS A 252 -34.69 15.24 2.28
N SER A 253 -35.44 16.02 1.48
CA SER A 253 -34.90 16.58 0.22
C SER A 253 -33.97 17.77 0.43
N ASP A 254 -34.10 18.43 1.58
CA ASP A 254 -33.44 19.69 1.86
C ASP A 254 -32.13 19.53 2.65
N VAL A 255 -31.89 18.37 3.27
CA VAL A 255 -30.64 18.06 4.00
C VAL A 255 -29.38 18.20 3.14
N VAL A 256 -29.49 18.02 1.82
CA VAL A 256 -28.39 18.12 0.84
C VAL A 256 -28.46 19.39 -0.03
N ARG A 257 -29.40 20.30 0.29
CA ARG A 257 -29.67 21.54 -0.43
C ARG A 257 -29.45 22.76 0.48
N PRO A 258 -28.19 23.07 0.83
CA PRO A 258 -27.86 24.15 1.74
C PRO A 258 -28.30 25.51 1.17
N LYS A 259 -28.77 26.39 2.07
CA LYS A 259 -29.16 27.77 1.74
C LYS A 259 -27.98 28.74 1.65
N ALA A 260 -26.87 28.40 2.29
CA ALA A 260 -25.64 29.19 2.34
C ALA A 260 -24.45 28.30 2.75
N LYS A 261 -23.22 28.76 2.52
CA LYS A 261 -21.98 28.03 2.89
C LYS A 261 -21.79 27.85 4.41
N ASN A 262 -22.50 28.61 5.25
CA ASN A 262 -22.49 28.42 6.70
C ASN A 262 -23.60 27.45 7.19
N ASN A 263 -24.37 26.84 6.29
CA ASN A 263 -25.38 25.86 6.67
C ASN A 263 -24.72 24.60 7.24
N SER A 264 -25.29 24.06 8.31
CA SER A 264 -24.76 22.91 9.05
C SER A 264 -24.49 21.68 8.17
N SER A 265 -25.30 21.44 7.13
CA SER A 265 -25.08 20.32 6.21
C SER A 265 -23.79 20.47 5.40
N TYR A 266 -23.50 21.67 4.90
CA TYR A 266 -22.28 21.97 4.15
C TYR A 266 -21.06 21.98 5.08
N LEU A 267 -21.17 22.61 6.26
CA LEU A 267 -20.08 22.64 7.25
C LEU A 267 -19.69 21.24 7.74
N LEU A 268 -20.63 20.30 7.84
CA LEU A 268 -20.31 18.91 8.15
C LEU A 268 -19.41 18.28 7.08
N LEU A 269 -19.74 18.49 5.80
CA LEU A 269 -18.95 17.98 4.70
C LEU A 269 -17.54 18.58 4.71
N THR A 270 -17.42 19.90 4.75
CA THR A 270 -16.10 20.55 4.66
C THR A 270 -15.20 20.20 5.84
N LYS A 271 -15.75 20.07 7.07
CA LYS A 271 -15.01 19.53 8.23
C LYS A 271 -14.55 18.09 8.00
N SER A 272 -15.40 17.25 7.43
CA SER A 272 -15.10 15.85 7.15
C SER A 272 -14.00 15.70 6.09
N LEU A 273 -14.05 16.50 5.02
CA LEU A 273 -13.02 16.51 3.98
C LEU A 273 -11.67 16.96 4.54
N ASN A 274 -11.64 18.03 5.34
CA ASN A 274 -10.40 18.50 5.98
C ASN A 274 -9.79 17.43 6.92
N GLU A 275 -10.61 16.72 7.70
CA GLU A 275 -10.09 15.66 8.57
C GLU A 275 -9.57 14.46 7.78
N VAL A 276 -10.22 14.10 6.66
CA VAL A 276 -9.72 13.06 5.75
C VAL A 276 -8.36 13.46 5.15
N ILE A 277 -8.23 14.69 4.63
CA ILE A 277 -6.98 15.20 4.06
C ILE A 277 -5.88 15.17 5.11
N ARG A 278 -6.14 15.71 6.30
CA ARG A 278 -5.17 15.74 7.42
C ARG A 278 -4.70 14.34 7.81
N ARG A 279 -5.62 13.37 7.94
CA ARG A 279 -5.28 11.98 8.26
C ARG A 279 -4.48 11.31 7.15
N PHE A 280 -4.81 11.60 5.90
CA PHE A 280 -4.10 11.06 4.75
C PHE A 280 -2.65 11.57 4.67
N GLU A 281 -2.44 12.87 4.87
CA GLU A 281 -1.10 13.47 4.90
C GLU A 281 -0.24 12.92 6.05
N VAL A 282 -0.82 12.78 7.24
CA VAL A 282 -0.13 12.14 8.38
C VAL A 282 0.19 10.68 8.08
N SER A 283 -0.75 9.93 7.50
CA SER A 283 -0.51 8.53 7.12
C SER A 283 0.65 8.40 6.14
N LEU A 284 0.73 9.27 5.12
CA LEU A 284 1.86 9.32 4.18
C LEU A 284 3.19 9.67 4.87
N THR A 285 3.15 10.52 5.90
CA THR A 285 4.35 10.91 6.66
C THR A 285 4.80 9.78 7.59
N VAL A 286 3.86 9.03 8.17
CA VAL A 286 4.11 7.89 9.07
C VAL A 286 4.53 6.65 8.30
N THR A 287 3.95 6.32 7.13
CA THR A 287 4.48 5.23 6.28
C THR A 287 5.89 5.54 5.81
N VAL A 288 6.22 6.81 5.53
CA VAL A 288 7.60 7.24 5.23
C VAL A 288 8.54 7.07 6.43
N GLN A 289 8.05 7.30 7.66
CA GLN A 289 8.83 7.09 8.89
C GLN A 289 8.90 5.61 9.35
N GLU A 290 7.94 4.76 9.00
CA GLU A 290 7.92 3.34 9.39
C GLU A 290 8.57 2.41 8.35
N GLU A 291 8.60 2.78 7.06
CA GLU A 291 9.48 2.13 6.08
C GLU A 291 10.95 2.52 6.27
N SER A 292 11.20 3.66 6.92
CA SER A 292 12.50 3.94 7.54
C SER A 292 12.60 3.23 8.89
N LEU A 293 13.06 1.98 8.88
CA LEU A 293 13.54 1.28 10.09
C LEU A 293 14.73 1.98 10.77
N VAL A 294 15.12 3.18 10.31
CA VAL A 294 16.28 3.92 10.75
C VAL A 294 15.78 5.25 11.32
N PRO A 295 15.69 5.41 12.66
CA PRO A 295 15.38 6.70 13.27
C PRO A 295 16.22 7.83 12.67
N GLU A 296 15.62 9.02 12.55
CA GLU A 296 16.26 10.25 12.05
C GLU A 296 17.54 10.69 12.83
N SER A 297 17.96 9.92 13.86
CA SER A 297 19.14 10.12 14.72
C SER A 297 20.46 9.56 14.17
N PHE A 298 20.47 8.71 13.13
CA PHE A 298 21.71 8.13 12.60
C PHE A 298 22.52 9.15 11.77
N VAL A 299 23.52 9.76 12.42
CA VAL A 299 24.36 10.85 11.90
C VAL A 299 25.06 10.47 10.59
N ARG A 300 25.62 9.26 10.51
CA ARG A 300 26.36 8.78 9.33
C ARG A 300 25.44 8.49 8.16
N LEU A 301 24.20 8.05 8.39
CA LEU A 301 23.26 7.92 7.28
C LEU A 301 23.02 9.28 6.61
N LYS A 302 22.91 10.37 7.40
CA LYS A 302 22.82 11.74 6.86
C LYS A 302 24.11 12.18 6.15
N GLU A 303 25.28 11.89 6.70
CA GLU A 303 26.56 12.21 6.04
C GLU A 303 26.69 11.50 4.69
N GLN A 304 26.28 10.22 4.61
CA GLN A 304 26.26 9.44 3.39
C GLN A 304 25.21 9.95 2.40
N GLU A 305 24.02 10.35 2.87
CA GLU A 305 23.02 11.02 2.04
C GLU A 305 23.59 12.30 1.41
N GLU A 306 24.19 13.18 2.23
CA GLU A 306 24.79 14.43 1.76
C GLU A 306 25.92 14.19 0.75
N ALA A 307 26.72 13.13 0.95
CA ALA A 307 27.77 12.74 0.02
C ALA A 307 27.19 12.30 -1.33
N ILE A 308 26.13 11.47 -1.34
CA ILE A 308 25.45 11.08 -2.59
C ILE A 308 24.79 12.31 -3.24
N SER A 309 24.14 13.18 -2.47
CA SER A 309 23.55 14.42 -2.98
C SER A 309 24.59 15.34 -3.63
N ARG A 310 25.81 15.41 -3.09
CA ARG A 310 26.94 16.13 -3.71
C ARG A 310 27.37 15.47 -5.03
N LEU A 311 27.50 14.15 -5.07
CA LEU A 311 27.81 13.44 -6.32
C LEU A 311 26.75 13.67 -7.39
N LEU A 312 25.47 13.72 -7.00
CA LEU A 312 24.36 14.06 -7.88
C LEU A 312 24.39 15.51 -8.37
N GLN A 313 25.16 16.42 -7.79
CA GLN A 313 25.35 17.75 -8.38
C GLN A 313 26.33 17.72 -9.56
N GLU A 314 27.27 16.77 -9.55
CA GLU A 314 28.35 16.66 -10.53
C GLU A 314 28.06 15.65 -11.64
N ALA A 315 27.22 14.65 -11.38
CA ALA A 315 26.96 13.54 -12.29
C ALA A 315 25.47 13.24 -12.49
N SER A 316 25.11 12.87 -13.72
CA SER A 316 23.76 12.39 -14.05
C SER A 316 23.50 10.98 -13.52
N ILE A 317 24.54 10.17 -13.29
CA ILE A 317 24.43 8.80 -12.81
C ILE A 317 25.32 8.58 -11.59
N VAL A 318 24.74 8.08 -10.51
CA VAL A 318 25.47 7.66 -9.31
C VAL A 318 25.21 6.18 -9.03
N GLY A 319 26.30 5.42 -8.94
CA GLY A 319 26.30 4.01 -8.58
C GLY A 319 26.57 3.83 -7.09
N VAL A 320 25.58 3.37 -6.34
CA VAL A 320 25.68 3.06 -4.91
C VAL A 320 26.04 1.59 -4.74
N VAL A 321 27.28 1.31 -4.30
CA VAL A 321 27.85 -0.04 -4.30
C VAL A 321 28.22 -0.52 -2.90
N GLY A 322 28.08 -1.82 -2.65
CA GLY A 322 28.41 -2.42 -1.37
C GLY A 322 27.87 -3.84 -1.22
N MET A 323 28.37 -4.58 -0.24
CA MET A 323 27.95 -5.97 -0.01
C MET A 323 26.47 -6.09 0.40
N GLY A 324 25.92 -7.32 0.41
CA GLY A 324 24.55 -7.52 0.88
C GLY A 324 24.42 -7.24 2.38
N GLY A 325 23.30 -6.67 2.80
CA GLY A 325 23.04 -6.34 4.20
C GLY A 325 23.71 -5.07 4.73
N ILE A 326 24.51 -4.37 3.90
CA ILE A 326 25.19 -3.11 4.28
C ILE A 326 24.29 -1.87 4.29
N GLY A 327 23.06 -1.97 3.75
CA GLY A 327 22.09 -0.87 3.78
C GLY A 327 21.97 -0.02 2.50
N LYS A 328 22.44 -0.52 1.33
CA LYS A 328 22.30 0.20 0.04
C LYS A 328 20.87 0.65 -0.27
N THR A 329 19.91 -0.26 -0.21
CA THR A 329 18.49 0.03 -0.45
C THR A 329 17.98 1.08 0.55
N THR A 330 18.35 0.96 1.82
CA THR A 330 17.97 1.92 2.85
C THR A 330 18.52 3.32 2.54
N LEU A 331 19.81 3.41 2.18
CA LEU A 331 20.45 4.66 1.80
C LEU A 331 19.84 5.27 0.54
N ALA A 332 19.58 4.47 -0.49
CA ALA A 332 18.97 4.93 -1.74
C ALA A 332 17.53 5.43 -1.52
N LYS A 333 16.74 4.76 -0.68
CA LYS A 333 15.40 5.23 -0.28
C LYS A 333 15.48 6.57 0.45
N ALA A 334 16.43 6.72 1.37
CA ALA A 334 16.57 7.95 2.15
C ALA A 334 17.00 9.15 1.27
N VAL A 335 17.98 8.95 0.39
CA VAL A 335 18.37 9.94 -0.64
C VAL A 335 17.19 10.26 -1.57
N TYR A 336 16.49 9.25 -2.08
CA TYR A 336 15.33 9.47 -2.94
C TYR A 336 14.28 10.34 -2.26
N GLN A 337 13.94 10.03 -1.01
CA GLN A 337 12.96 10.79 -0.25
C GLN A 337 13.40 12.23 -0.01
N SER A 338 14.68 12.48 0.25
CA SER A 338 15.21 13.81 0.54
C SER A 338 15.20 14.72 -0.69
N ILE A 339 15.55 14.20 -1.87
CA ILE A 339 15.72 15.05 -3.08
C ILE A 339 14.57 14.94 -4.09
N ARG A 340 13.65 13.96 -4.00
CA ARG A 340 12.61 13.76 -5.04
C ARG A 340 11.74 14.98 -5.34
N LYS A 341 11.56 15.87 -4.36
CA LYS A 341 10.72 17.08 -4.50
C LYS A 341 11.40 18.16 -5.35
N ASP A 342 12.70 18.06 -5.58
CA ASP A 342 13.46 19.00 -6.40
C ASP A 342 13.32 18.73 -7.91
N PHE A 343 12.76 17.57 -8.25
CA PHE A 343 12.53 17.10 -9.62
C PHE A 343 11.05 17.21 -9.99
N ASP A 344 10.77 17.39 -11.28
CA ASP A 344 9.41 17.56 -11.79
C ASP A 344 8.63 16.23 -11.71
N ARG A 345 9.33 15.10 -11.86
CA ARG A 345 8.84 13.75 -11.62
C ARG A 345 9.92 12.86 -11.02
N SER A 346 9.51 11.83 -10.28
CA SER A 346 10.42 10.87 -9.69
C SER A 346 9.83 9.46 -9.72
N SER A 347 10.67 8.44 -9.86
CA SER A 347 10.27 7.04 -9.81
C SER A 347 11.31 6.21 -9.04
N TYR A 348 10.83 5.28 -8.22
CA TYR A 348 11.67 4.33 -7.49
C TYR A 348 11.35 2.91 -7.96
N LEU A 349 12.27 2.31 -8.70
CA LEU A 349 12.13 0.98 -9.28
C LEU A 349 12.77 -0.03 -8.31
N ASP A 350 11.95 -0.67 -7.49
CA ASP A 350 12.39 -1.64 -6.49
C ASP A 350 12.72 -3.00 -7.16
N ASN A 351 13.85 -3.61 -6.81
CA ASN A 351 14.20 -5.00 -7.12
C ASN A 351 14.24 -5.34 -8.64
N VAL A 352 14.97 -4.53 -9.43
CA VAL A 352 15.12 -4.74 -10.87
C VAL A 352 16.16 -5.84 -11.14
N LYS A 353 15.71 -7.09 -11.32
CA LYS A 353 16.56 -8.28 -11.57
C LYS A 353 16.43 -8.80 -13.02
N SER A 354 17.36 -9.67 -13.45
CA SER A 354 17.38 -10.21 -14.83
C SER A 354 16.84 -11.62 -14.86
N LYS A 355 16.17 -11.98 -15.94
CA LYS A 355 16.03 -13.38 -16.34
C LYS A 355 17.40 -13.91 -16.80
N ALA A 356 18.18 -14.48 -15.89
CA ALA A 356 19.39 -15.21 -16.28
C ALA A 356 19.03 -16.66 -16.67
N SER A 357 18.89 -16.86 -17.99
CA SER A 357 19.19 -18.06 -18.79
C SER A 357 18.66 -19.46 -18.38
N LEU A 358 17.68 -19.92 -19.17
CA LEU A 358 17.56 -21.19 -19.92
C LEU A 358 16.15 -21.83 -19.79
N ASP A 359 15.42 -21.78 -20.90
CA ASP A 359 14.39 -22.72 -21.35
C ASP A 359 13.23 -23.12 -20.42
N ALA A 360 12.89 -22.31 -19.42
CA ALA A 360 11.62 -22.41 -18.71
C ALA A 360 10.84 -21.08 -18.82
N GLU A 361 9.71 -21.13 -19.52
CA GLU A 361 8.81 -20.00 -19.74
C GLU A 361 8.30 -19.36 -18.44
N LYS A 362 8.13 -18.02 -18.50
CA LYS A 362 7.17 -17.20 -17.71
C LYS A 362 7.22 -17.28 -16.18
N LEU A 363 8.33 -16.84 -15.56
CA LEU A 363 8.29 -16.36 -14.18
C LEU A 363 8.77 -14.90 -14.10
N MET A 364 8.01 -14.11 -13.34
CA MET A 364 7.85 -12.65 -13.41
C MET A 364 8.95 -11.96 -12.58
N ILE A 365 9.95 -11.45 -13.28
CA ILE A 365 10.91 -10.47 -12.80
C ILE A 365 10.49 -9.14 -13.46
N LEU A 366 10.68 -7.97 -12.82
CA LEU A 366 10.46 -6.68 -13.49
C LEU A 366 11.21 -6.66 -14.82
N SER A 367 10.48 -6.92 -15.89
CA SER A 367 10.99 -6.82 -17.24
C SER A 367 11.18 -5.34 -17.57
N LEU A 368 11.95 -5.03 -18.61
CA LEU A 368 12.06 -3.65 -19.10
C LEU A 368 10.70 -3.04 -19.44
N ASP A 369 9.73 -3.90 -19.72
CA ASP A 369 8.34 -3.57 -19.96
C ASP A 369 7.60 -3.18 -18.66
N ASP A 370 7.86 -3.87 -17.55
CA ASP A 370 7.39 -3.44 -16.22
C ASP A 370 8.03 -2.10 -15.85
N VAL A 371 9.34 -1.94 -16.04
CA VAL A 371 10.06 -0.68 -15.82
C VAL A 371 9.46 0.45 -16.65
N LEU A 372 9.21 0.22 -17.95
CA LEU A 372 8.58 1.19 -18.85
C LEU A 372 7.21 1.62 -18.33
N ILE A 373 6.37 0.66 -17.92
CA ILE A 373 5.03 0.94 -17.41
C ILE A 373 5.09 1.71 -16.10
N THR A 374 5.93 1.29 -15.16
CA THR A 374 6.09 1.99 -13.88
C THR A 374 6.53 3.44 -14.12
N LEU A 375 7.51 3.68 -15.01
CA LEU A 375 7.94 5.03 -15.34
C LEU A 375 6.81 5.86 -15.99
N LEU A 376 6.06 5.28 -16.93
CA LEU A 376 4.92 5.96 -17.56
C LEU A 376 3.85 6.32 -16.53
N GLN A 377 3.54 5.41 -15.61
CA GLN A 377 2.55 5.61 -14.55
C GLN A 377 3.01 6.65 -13.53
N ASP A 378 4.23 6.52 -13.00
CA ASP A 378 4.82 7.44 -12.02
C ASP A 378 4.97 8.86 -12.59
N PHE A 379 5.24 8.99 -13.89
CA PHE A 379 5.36 10.28 -14.54
C PHE A 379 4.00 10.86 -14.98
N GLY A 380 2.93 10.05 -14.94
CA GLY A 380 1.58 10.43 -15.34
C GLY A 380 1.40 10.55 -16.85
N ILE A 381 2.14 9.76 -17.62
CA ILE A 381 2.09 9.72 -19.08
C ILE A 381 0.98 8.76 -19.51
N THR A 382 -0.06 9.29 -20.17
CA THR A 382 -1.17 8.52 -20.72
C THR A 382 -0.89 8.05 -22.14
N ASP A 383 -1.44 6.90 -22.54
CA ASP A 383 -1.40 6.46 -23.93
C ASP A 383 -2.20 7.42 -24.81
N ARG A 384 -1.56 8.11 -25.76
CA ARG A 384 -2.20 9.09 -26.65
C ARG A 384 -3.32 8.50 -27.50
N ARG A 385 -3.32 7.19 -27.75
CA ARG A 385 -4.33 6.52 -28.57
C ARG A 385 -5.64 6.34 -27.80
N THR A 386 -5.54 6.11 -26.49
CA THR A 386 -6.68 5.76 -25.63
C THR A 386 -7.05 6.88 -24.66
N GLY A 387 -6.14 7.81 -24.39
CA GLY A 387 -6.30 8.86 -23.37
C GLY A 387 -6.24 8.32 -21.93
N SER A 388 -5.86 7.06 -21.75
CA SER A 388 -5.90 6.35 -20.46
C SER A 388 -4.50 6.10 -19.90
N ILE A 389 -4.43 5.79 -18.60
CA ILE A 389 -3.21 5.31 -17.95
C ILE A 389 -2.73 4.04 -18.67
N VAL A 390 -1.43 3.97 -18.95
CA VAL A 390 -0.82 2.87 -19.71
C VAL A 390 -0.93 1.57 -18.91
N GLN A 391 -1.52 0.55 -19.54
CA GLN A 391 -1.65 -0.81 -19.01
C GLN A 391 -0.74 -1.79 -19.76
N TYR A 392 -0.46 -2.95 -19.14
CA TYR A 392 0.39 -4.00 -19.70
C TYR A 392 -0.06 -4.51 -21.08
N SER A 393 -1.38 -4.53 -21.32
CA SER A 393 -1.97 -4.93 -22.59
C SER A 393 -1.53 -4.03 -23.76
N ALA A 394 -1.19 -2.76 -23.49
CA ALA A 394 -0.77 -1.79 -24.52
C ALA A 394 0.64 -2.06 -25.08
N LEU A 395 1.48 -2.82 -24.35
CA LEU A 395 2.86 -3.09 -24.78
C LEU A 395 2.97 -3.94 -26.04
N LYS A 396 2.05 -4.89 -26.23
CA LYS A 396 2.12 -5.84 -27.36
C LYS A 396 2.12 -5.15 -28.73
N ASP A 397 1.37 -4.05 -28.86
CA ASP A 397 1.21 -3.35 -30.13
C ASP A 397 1.81 -1.93 -30.12
N SER A 398 2.14 -1.37 -28.94
CA SER A 398 2.49 0.05 -28.82
C SER A 398 3.78 0.33 -28.03
N ARG A 399 4.58 -0.68 -27.64
CA ARG A 399 5.83 -0.48 -26.87
C ARG A 399 6.72 0.63 -27.44
N LYS A 400 6.95 0.64 -28.75
CA LYS A 400 7.79 1.65 -29.42
C LYS A 400 7.24 3.07 -29.23
N VAL A 401 5.93 3.24 -29.41
CA VAL A 401 5.26 4.54 -29.26
C VAL A 401 5.34 5.04 -27.82
N LEU A 402 5.10 4.13 -26.87
CA LEU A 402 5.18 4.43 -25.44
C LEU A 402 6.61 4.83 -25.01
N LEU A 403 7.63 4.17 -25.56
CA LEU A 403 9.02 4.51 -25.34
C LEU A 403 9.36 5.89 -25.92
N GLU A 404 8.88 6.22 -27.12
CA GLU A 404 9.03 7.54 -27.74
C GLU A 404 8.32 8.64 -26.93
N ASP A 405 7.17 8.33 -26.33
CA ASP A 405 6.42 9.26 -25.47
C ASP A 405 7.14 9.51 -24.15
N LEU A 406 7.63 8.46 -23.50
CA LEU A 406 8.49 8.57 -22.32
C LEU A 406 9.74 9.39 -22.62
N GLN A 407 10.39 9.11 -23.77
CA GLN A 407 11.55 9.86 -24.21
C GLN A 407 11.23 11.34 -24.35
N LYS A 408 10.19 11.71 -25.11
CA LYS A 408 9.79 13.12 -25.29
C LYS A 408 9.49 13.81 -23.96
N TYR A 409 8.82 13.12 -23.03
CA TYR A 409 8.50 13.65 -21.72
C TYR A 409 9.76 13.98 -20.91
N VAL A 410 10.70 13.03 -20.84
CA VAL A 410 11.96 13.17 -20.10
C VAL A 410 12.88 14.25 -20.68
N HIS A 411 12.78 14.56 -21.98
CA HIS A 411 13.51 15.69 -22.56
C HIS A 411 12.96 17.05 -22.13
N GLN A 412 11.72 17.11 -21.62
CA GLN A 412 11.04 18.35 -21.23
C GLN A 412 10.94 18.54 -19.72
N HIS A 413 11.30 17.52 -18.94
CA HIS A 413 11.14 17.48 -17.49
C HIS A 413 12.41 16.96 -16.83
N ARG A 414 12.71 17.50 -15.66
CA ARG A 414 13.80 17.04 -14.79
C ARG A 414 13.29 15.84 -14.02
N VAL A 415 13.85 14.66 -14.25
CA VAL A 415 13.38 13.42 -13.62
C VAL A 415 14.44 12.81 -12.70
N LEU A 416 13.99 12.22 -11.60
CA LEU A 416 14.80 11.39 -10.71
C LEU A 416 14.34 9.93 -10.81
N VAL A 417 15.25 9.03 -11.17
CA VAL A 417 14.96 7.59 -11.21
C VAL A 417 15.93 6.84 -10.30
N VAL A 418 15.42 5.95 -9.46
CA VAL A 418 16.23 4.99 -8.71
C VAL A 418 15.98 3.60 -9.27
N VAL A 419 17.06 2.86 -9.54
CA VAL A 419 17.04 1.46 -9.96
C VAL A 419 17.72 0.65 -8.85
N ASP A 420 16.92 -0.03 -8.04
CA ASP A 420 17.39 -0.73 -6.85
C ASP A 420 17.72 -2.21 -7.14
N ASP A 421 18.80 -2.68 -6.53
CA ASP A 421 19.33 -4.04 -6.51
C ASP A 421 19.60 -4.66 -7.89
N VAL A 422 20.36 -3.94 -8.72
CA VAL A 422 20.78 -4.41 -10.05
C VAL A 422 21.76 -5.59 -9.91
N GLY A 423 21.26 -6.78 -10.26
CA GLY A 423 21.97 -8.04 -10.07
C GLY A 423 22.88 -8.48 -11.22
N THR A 424 22.61 -8.06 -12.46
CA THR A 424 23.40 -8.45 -13.64
C THR A 424 23.58 -7.31 -14.63
N GLY A 425 24.68 -7.36 -15.39
CA GLY A 425 24.97 -6.39 -16.44
C GLY A 425 23.90 -6.33 -17.51
N GLU A 426 23.32 -7.47 -17.90
CA GLU A 426 22.34 -7.53 -19.01
C GLU A 426 21.13 -6.60 -18.84
N ILE A 427 20.63 -6.40 -17.61
CA ILE A 427 19.48 -5.52 -17.35
C ILE A 427 19.88 -4.09 -17.58
N LEU A 428 21.00 -3.70 -16.95
CA LEU A 428 21.51 -2.35 -16.94
C LEU A 428 21.87 -1.94 -18.36
N ASP A 429 22.50 -2.86 -19.07
CA ASP A 429 22.89 -2.74 -20.45
C ASP A 429 21.67 -2.55 -21.38
N ARG A 430 20.59 -3.32 -21.18
CA ARG A 430 19.34 -3.12 -21.92
C ARG A 430 18.58 -1.87 -21.50
N LEU A 431 18.55 -1.53 -20.21
CA LEU A 431 17.92 -0.33 -19.66
C LEU A 431 18.58 0.91 -20.24
N LEU A 432 19.91 0.96 -20.28
CA LEU A 432 20.67 2.07 -20.87
C LEU A 432 20.56 2.11 -22.39
N LYS A 433 20.44 0.95 -23.07
CA LYS A 433 20.16 0.91 -24.53
C LYS A 433 18.78 1.44 -24.87
N ASP A 434 17.73 0.98 -24.18
CA ASP A 434 16.34 1.34 -24.47
C ASP A 434 15.94 2.70 -23.87
N MET A 435 16.50 3.04 -22.71
CA MET A 435 16.11 4.20 -21.90
C MET A 435 17.31 5.08 -21.50
N GLY A 436 18.40 5.05 -22.25
CA GLY A 436 19.56 5.93 -22.00
C GLY A 436 19.21 7.42 -21.99
N PHE A 437 18.10 7.79 -22.65
CA PHE A 437 17.54 9.14 -22.59
C PHE A 437 17.14 9.61 -21.18
N LEU A 438 16.98 8.71 -20.20
CA LEU A 438 16.77 9.07 -18.77
C LEU A 438 17.87 9.97 -18.22
N THR A 439 19.05 9.92 -18.86
CA THR A 439 20.23 10.70 -18.50
C THR A 439 20.60 11.74 -19.56
N GLY A 440 19.77 11.88 -20.61
CA GLY A 440 20.02 12.78 -21.74
C GLY A 440 19.83 14.26 -21.42
N ASN A 441 19.14 14.58 -20.31
CA ASN A 441 19.07 15.92 -19.75
C ASN A 441 20.06 16.04 -18.59
N ASN A 442 20.93 17.07 -18.62
CA ASN A 442 21.91 17.36 -17.57
C ASN A 442 21.27 17.70 -16.21
N GLU A 443 19.96 17.87 -16.14
CA GLU A 443 19.19 18.10 -14.91
C GLU A 443 18.46 16.85 -14.40
N SER A 444 18.45 15.75 -15.16
CA SER A 444 17.87 14.46 -14.72
C SER A 444 18.92 13.60 -14.02
N ARG A 445 18.48 12.77 -13.08
CA ARG A 445 19.36 11.94 -12.23
C ARG A 445 18.93 10.48 -12.20
N LEU A 446 19.90 9.58 -12.31
CA LEU A 446 19.75 8.15 -12.19
C LEU A 446 20.61 7.63 -11.03
N ILE A 447 19.99 7.02 -10.04
CA ILE A 447 20.69 6.32 -8.96
C ILE A 447 20.56 4.83 -9.21
N VAL A 448 21.67 4.10 -9.22
CA VAL A 448 21.69 2.65 -9.39
C VAL A 448 22.31 2.02 -8.16
N THR A 449 21.61 1.11 -7.49
CA THR A 449 22.22 0.32 -6.41
C THR A 449 22.65 -1.04 -6.95
N CYS A 450 23.85 -1.49 -6.59
CA CYS A 450 24.33 -2.81 -6.98
C CYS A 450 25.30 -3.41 -5.96
N ARG A 451 25.53 -4.72 -6.05
CA ARG A 451 26.54 -5.41 -5.21
C ARG A 451 27.91 -5.43 -5.86
N ASN A 452 27.96 -5.63 -7.17
CA ASN A 452 29.19 -5.73 -7.94
C ASN A 452 29.39 -4.46 -8.76
N TRP A 453 30.39 -3.66 -8.39
CA TRP A 453 30.70 -2.41 -9.09
C TRP A 453 31.17 -2.63 -10.53
N GLN A 454 31.78 -3.78 -10.84
CA GLN A 454 32.24 -4.12 -12.20
C GLN A 454 31.08 -4.12 -13.20
N VAL A 455 29.88 -4.47 -12.73
CA VAL A 455 28.66 -4.42 -13.55
C VAL A 455 28.37 -2.98 -14.01
N LEU A 456 28.61 -1.99 -13.16
CA LEU A 456 28.44 -0.58 -13.53
C LEU A 456 29.57 -0.12 -14.45
N GLU A 457 30.81 -0.50 -14.17
CA GLU A 457 31.98 -0.11 -14.98
C GLU A 457 31.88 -0.59 -16.43
N GLU A 458 31.40 -1.82 -16.62
CA GLU A 458 31.27 -2.42 -17.96
C GLU A 458 30.14 -1.81 -18.80
N HIS A 459 29.06 -1.32 -18.16
CA HIS A 459 27.80 -1.01 -18.85
C HIS A 459 27.34 0.45 -18.74
N VAL A 460 27.84 1.22 -17.76
CA VAL A 460 27.39 2.59 -17.49
C VAL A 460 28.53 3.56 -17.84
N PRO A 461 28.39 4.36 -18.91
CA PRO A 461 29.39 5.39 -19.21
C PRO A 461 29.28 6.54 -18.20
N HIS A 462 30.43 7.07 -17.77
CA HIS A 462 30.53 8.33 -17.01
C HIS A 462 29.68 8.41 -15.73
N PHE A 463 29.63 7.35 -14.93
CA PHE A 463 28.99 7.37 -13.61
C PHE A 463 29.98 7.73 -12.49
N HIS A 464 29.44 8.25 -11.38
CA HIS A 464 30.19 8.40 -10.14
C HIS A 464 29.88 7.23 -9.21
N ARG A 465 30.93 6.61 -8.66
CA ARG A 465 30.81 5.51 -7.71
C ARG A 465 30.74 6.07 -6.28
N TYR A 466 29.78 5.54 -5.52
CA TYR A 466 29.69 5.72 -4.07
C TYR A 466 29.75 4.35 -3.39
N ASP A 467 30.79 4.10 -2.61
CA ASP A 467 30.92 2.88 -1.82
C ASP A 467 30.26 3.08 -0.45
N VAL A 468 29.23 2.28 -0.16
CA VAL A 468 28.54 2.33 1.13
C VAL A 468 29.47 1.85 2.22
N GLU A 469 29.61 2.67 3.25
CA GLU A 469 30.51 2.39 4.36
C GLU A 469 29.81 1.57 5.44
N PHE A 470 30.60 0.79 6.18
CA PHE A 470 30.13 0.17 7.41
C PHE A 470 29.75 1.23 8.45
N MET A 471 28.85 0.88 9.36
CA MET A 471 28.42 1.78 10.41
C MET A 471 29.59 2.17 11.34
N SER A 472 29.55 3.40 11.88
CA SER A 472 30.58 3.90 12.81
C SER A 472 30.41 3.30 14.21
N SER A 473 31.50 3.28 14.97
CA SER A 473 31.50 2.90 16.38
C SER A 473 30.62 3.88 17.17
N GLY A 474 29.42 3.45 17.53
CA GLY A 474 28.40 4.24 18.22
C GLY A 474 27.02 4.01 17.62
N GLU A 475 26.89 4.17 16.31
CA GLU A 475 25.63 3.92 15.59
C GLU A 475 25.29 2.44 15.51
N ASP A 476 26.32 1.61 15.40
CA ASP A 476 26.23 0.15 15.49
C ASP A 476 25.69 -0.34 16.83
N ILE A 477 26.14 0.28 17.92
CA ILE A 477 25.59 0.06 19.26
C ILE A 477 24.16 0.60 19.35
N GLU A 478 23.85 1.76 18.78
CA GLU A 478 22.50 2.34 18.80
C GLU A 478 21.49 1.45 18.05
N LEU A 479 21.82 1.03 16.83
CA LEU A 479 20.99 0.13 16.03
C LEU A 479 20.79 -1.20 16.73
N PHE A 480 21.88 -1.84 17.17
CA PHE A 480 21.79 -3.08 17.93
C PHE A 480 20.91 -2.92 19.17
N SER A 481 21.14 -1.87 19.96
CA SER A 481 20.37 -1.58 21.17
C SER A 481 18.89 -1.38 20.87
N TYR A 482 18.56 -0.65 19.81
CA TYR A 482 17.19 -0.39 19.40
C TYR A 482 16.45 -1.70 19.16
N HIS A 483 17.08 -2.66 18.47
CA HIS A 483 16.49 -3.97 18.24
C HIS A 483 16.50 -4.87 19.49
N ALA A 484 17.56 -4.84 20.30
CA ALA A 484 17.68 -5.66 21.50
C ALA A 484 16.73 -5.25 22.63
N PHE A 485 16.44 -3.96 22.78
CA PHE A 485 15.64 -3.42 23.88
C PHE A 485 14.26 -2.93 23.43
N GLN A 486 13.68 -3.60 22.42
CA GLN A 486 12.29 -3.40 21.98
C GLN A 486 11.96 -1.94 21.58
N GLY A 487 12.91 -1.27 20.92
CA GLY A 487 12.73 0.10 20.45
C GLY A 487 13.03 1.18 21.48
N ALA A 488 13.57 0.83 22.65
CA ALA A 488 14.03 1.79 23.66
C ALA A 488 15.14 2.68 23.11
N ARG A 489 14.94 4.01 23.15
CA ARG A 489 15.86 5.00 22.58
C ARG A 489 16.73 5.66 23.65
N SER A 490 16.18 5.91 24.82
CA SER A 490 16.90 6.50 25.95
C SER A 490 17.52 5.45 26.86
N LEU A 491 18.59 5.83 27.57
CA LEU A 491 19.19 5.00 28.61
C LEU A 491 18.18 4.65 29.71
N GLU A 492 17.25 5.55 30.02
CA GLU A 492 16.20 5.31 31.02
C GLU A 492 15.18 4.28 30.54
N GLU A 493 14.77 4.31 29.26
CA GLU A 493 13.89 3.29 28.69
C GLU A 493 14.58 1.92 28.64
N LYS A 494 15.85 1.87 28.22
CA LYS A 494 16.65 0.63 28.27
C LYS A 494 16.73 0.08 29.68
N ARG A 495 16.97 0.97 30.67
CA ARG A 495 16.94 0.65 32.09
C ARG A 495 15.57 0.16 32.54
N ARG A 496 14.46 0.73 32.08
CA ARG A 496 13.10 0.25 32.43
C ARG A 496 12.84 -1.14 31.85
N THR A 497 13.23 -1.39 30.60
CA THR A 497 13.13 -2.71 29.97
C THR A 497 13.91 -3.76 30.77
N LEU A 498 15.10 -3.41 31.25
CA LEU A 498 15.91 -4.27 32.11
C LEU A 498 15.38 -4.36 33.55
N HIS A 499 14.91 -3.27 34.15
CA HIS A 499 14.35 -3.22 35.51
C HIS A 499 13.04 -3.99 35.64
N GLY A 500 12.22 -4.06 34.60
CA GLY A 500 11.05 -4.94 34.55
C GLY A 500 11.41 -6.43 34.61
N PHE A 501 12.68 -6.76 34.36
CA PHE A 501 13.22 -8.11 34.26
C PHE A 501 14.24 -8.47 35.37
N LEU A 502 14.77 -7.47 36.10
CA LEU A 502 15.81 -7.62 37.13
C LEU A 502 15.27 -7.25 38.53
N SER A 503 15.69 -7.97 39.57
CA SER A 503 15.39 -7.61 40.97
C SER A 503 16.14 -6.33 41.39
N GLN A 504 15.58 -5.58 42.35
CA GLN A 504 16.02 -4.21 42.70
C GLN A 504 17.47 -4.08 43.19
N ASP A 505 18.11 -5.15 43.67
CA ASP A 505 19.41 -5.07 44.37
C ASP A 505 20.67 -5.14 43.48
N SER A 506 20.55 -5.32 42.15
CA SER A 506 21.71 -5.64 41.28
C SER A 506 21.86 -4.78 40.01
N SER A 507 21.16 -3.65 39.90
CA SER A 507 20.95 -2.95 38.62
C SER A 507 22.23 -2.39 37.95
N GLU A 508 23.15 -1.75 38.69
CA GLU A 508 24.30 -1.08 38.07
C GLU A 508 25.34 -2.04 37.50
N HIS A 509 25.69 -3.11 38.22
CA HIS A 509 26.67 -4.08 37.76
C HIS A 509 26.19 -4.86 36.52
N LEU A 510 24.90 -5.20 36.49
CA LEU A 510 24.29 -5.89 35.35
C LEU A 510 24.16 -4.98 34.12
N MET A 511 23.84 -3.70 34.31
CA MET A 511 23.88 -2.73 33.21
C MET A 511 25.25 -2.67 32.56
N HIS A 512 26.32 -2.64 33.37
CA HIS A 512 27.69 -2.65 32.87
C HIS A 512 28.03 -3.96 32.14
N GLU A 513 27.57 -5.12 32.62
CA GLU A 513 27.71 -6.39 31.88
C GLU A 513 26.99 -6.36 30.53
N PHE A 514 25.77 -5.80 30.47
CA PHE A 514 25.02 -5.65 29.22
C PHE A 514 25.73 -4.69 28.24
N GLU A 515 26.28 -3.58 28.72
CA GLU A 515 27.05 -2.64 27.90
C GLU A 515 28.28 -3.31 27.27
N ILE A 516 29.04 -4.10 28.05
CA ILE A 516 30.17 -4.89 27.54
C ILE A 516 29.69 -5.89 26.49
N MET A 517 28.60 -6.63 26.76
CA MET A 517 28.06 -7.60 25.82
C MET A 517 27.57 -6.94 24.52
N CYS A 518 26.94 -5.76 24.60
CA CYS A 518 26.53 -4.99 23.42
C CYS A 518 27.77 -4.65 22.56
N ALA A 519 28.84 -4.16 23.18
CA ALA A 519 30.08 -3.85 22.48
C ALA A 519 30.71 -5.08 21.81
N ASP A 520 30.73 -6.23 22.50
CA ASP A 520 31.27 -7.48 21.96
C ASP A 520 30.40 -8.01 20.79
N VAL A 521 29.06 -7.95 20.88
CA VAL A 521 28.15 -8.36 19.81
C VAL A 521 28.35 -7.49 18.58
N VAL A 522 28.40 -6.17 18.77
CA VAL A 522 28.60 -5.19 17.71
C VAL A 522 29.93 -5.42 17.00
N LYS A 523 31.00 -5.64 17.77
CA LYS A 523 32.33 -5.99 17.24
C LYS A 523 32.28 -7.26 16.40
N ALA A 524 31.59 -8.30 16.86
CA ALA A 524 31.43 -9.56 16.11
C ALA A 524 30.62 -9.37 14.81
N CYS A 525 29.63 -8.48 14.80
CA CYS A 525 28.83 -8.12 13.62
C CYS A 525 29.56 -7.18 12.65
N CYS A 526 30.68 -6.58 13.07
CA CYS A 526 31.53 -5.68 12.28
C CYS A 526 30.77 -4.53 11.59
N GLY A 527 29.77 -3.95 12.27
CA GLY A 527 29.08 -2.77 11.76
C GLY A 527 28.16 -3.01 10.55
N LEU A 528 27.77 -4.26 10.26
CA LEU A 528 26.75 -4.56 9.24
C LEU A 528 25.33 -4.39 9.80
N PRO A 529 24.49 -3.49 9.23
CA PRO A 529 23.14 -3.25 9.70
C PRO A 529 22.29 -4.53 9.82
N LEU A 530 22.29 -5.39 8.79
CA LEU A 530 21.48 -6.61 8.78
C LEU A 530 21.84 -7.56 9.95
N SER A 531 23.14 -7.75 10.19
CA SER A 531 23.62 -8.61 11.29
C SER A 531 23.24 -8.04 12.65
N LEU A 532 23.38 -6.72 12.82
CA LEU A 532 23.04 -6.02 14.06
C LEU A 532 21.53 -6.09 14.36
N GLU A 533 20.68 -5.90 13.35
CA GLU A 533 19.22 -6.02 13.47
C GLU A 533 18.81 -7.44 13.89
N VAL A 534 19.30 -8.46 13.18
CA VAL A 534 18.96 -9.87 13.44
C VAL A 534 19.47 -10.32 14.82
N MET A 535 20.72 -9.97 15.18
CA MET A 535 21.27 -10.33 16.48
C MET A 535 20.62 -9.55 17.62
N GLY A 536 20.31 -8.27 17.41
CA GLY A 536 19.56 -7.45 18.35
C GLY A 536 18.22 -8.09 18.68
N ARG A 537 17.41 -8.42 17.67
CA ARG A 537 16.09 -9.06 17.90
C ARG A 537 16.20 -10.45 18.51
N LEU A 538 17.18 -11.26 18.12
CA LEU A 538 17.41 -12.56 18.74
C LEU A 538 17.65 -12.41 20.25
N LEU A 539 18.57 -11.53 20.62
CA LEU A 539 18.95 -11.31 22.02
C LEU A 539 17.83 -10.64 22.81
N GLY A 540 17.13 -9.68 22.21
CA GLY A 540 15.94 -9.06 22.78
C GLY A 540 14.80 -10.05 23.04
N SER A 541 14.65 -11.08 22.20
CA SER A 541 13.64 -12.13 22.41
C SER A 541 13.86 -12.96 23.67
N TYR A 542 15.10 -13.01 24.20
CA TYR A 542 15.37 -13.65 25.48
C TYR A 542 14.94 -12.78 26.67
N LEU A 543 14.93 -11.45 26.50
CA LEU A 543 14.46 -10.50 27.52
C LEU A 543 12.93 -10.45 27.62
N SER A 544 12.21 -10.77 26.54
CA SER A 544 10.74 -10.75 26.50
C SER A 544 10.07 -12.05 26.95
N LYS A 545 10.84 -13.11 27.25
CA LYS A 545 10.29 -14.41 27.64
C LYS A 545 9.96 -14.44 29.14
N ILE A 546 8.66 -14.53 29.43
CA ILE A 546 8.10 -14.55 30.78
C ILE A 546 8.66 -15.71 31.63
N ASP A 547 9.00 -16.84 30.99
CA ASP A 547 9.47 -18.05 31.69
C ASP A 547 10.98 -18.10 31.99
N LEU A 548 11.76 -17.10 31.54
CA LEU A 548 13.20 -17.06 31.82
C LEU A 548 13.49 -16.19 33.05
N SER A 549 14.22 -16.76 34.02
CA SER A 549 14.85 -15.97 35.07
C SER A 549 15.94 -15.06 34.48
N SER A 550 16.26 -13.99 35.20
CA SER A 550 17.33 -13.04 34.81
C SER A 550 18.65 -13.72 34.48
N LYS A 551 19.01 -14.75 35.26
CA LYS A 551 20.21 -15.56 35.06
C LYS A 551 20.15 -16.38 33.78
N GLN A 552 19.03 -17.04 33.49
CA GLN A 552 18.90 -17.84 32.27
C GLN A 552 18.95 -16.99 31.00
N CYS A 553 18.41 -15.77 31.04
CA CYS A 553 18.53 -14.86 29.90
C CYS A 553 19.98 -14.39 29.70
N LEU A 554 20.71 -14.05 30.77
CA LEU A 554 22.13 -13.75 30.70
C LEU A 554 22.94 -14.94 30.15
N ASP A 555 22.61 -16.16 30.55
CA ASP A 555 23.24 -17.38 30.03
C ASP A 555 22.93 -17.56 28.53
N CYS A 556 21.71 -17.26 28.07
CA CYS A 556 21.36 -17.25 26.64
C CYS A 556 22.15 -16.20 25.85
N TRP A 557 22.29 -14.98 26.39
CA TRP A 557 23.10 -13.91 25.79
C TRP A 557 24.57 -14.32 25.69
N LYS A 558 25.16 -14.82 26.79
CA LYS A 558 26.54 -15.33 26.81
C LYS A 558 26.73 -16.46 25.80
N GLY A 559 25.80 -17.42 25.74
CA GLY A 559 25.87 -18.52 24.78
C GLY A 559 25.77 -18.08 23.31
N ALA A 560 24.92 -17.10 23.00
CA ALA A 560 24.85 -16.50 21.67
C ALA A 560 26.13 -15.72 21.33
N LEU A 561 26.70 -15.01 22.30
CA LEU A 561 27.95 -14.29 22.13
C LEU A 561 29.15 -15.21 21.89
N GLU A 562 29.23 -16.34 22.59
CA GLU A 562 30.25 -17.37 22.33
C GLU A 562 30.14 -17.92 20.90
N LYS A 563 28.91 -18.17 20.41
CA LYS A 563 28.70 -18.57 19.01
C LYS A 563 29.14 -17.50 18.01
N LEU A 564 28.90 -16.22 18.33
CA LEU A 564 29.37 -15.08 17.52
C LEU A 564 30.90 -15.00 17.47
N LYS A 565 31.58 -15.13 18.62
CA LYS A 565 33.05 -15.13 18.69
C LYS A 565 33.66 -16.29 17.90
N ASN A 566 33.01 -17.46 17.94
CA ASN A 566 33.42 -18.63 17.16
C ASN A 566 33.12 -18.50 15.65
N ALA A 567 32.32 -17.52 15.22
CA ALA A 567 32.05 -17.23 13.82
C ALA A 567 33.13 -16.37 13.15
N GLU A 568 34.20 -15.98 13.86
CA GLU A 568 35.32 -15.18 13.34
C GLU A 568 36.10 -15.90 12.19
N PRO A 569 36.54 -15.18 11.14
CA PRO A 569 37.44 -15.73 10.14
C PRO A 569 38.87 -15.81 10.67
N LEU A 570 39.56 -16.88 10.28
CA LEU A 570 41.03 -16.91 10.20
C LEU A 570 41.41 -16.03 9.01
N GLU A 571 41.93 -14.83 9.28
CA GLU A 571 42.55 -13.90 8.31
C GLU A 571 41.83 -13.70 6.96
N GLY A 572 41.11 -12.59 6.83
CA GLY A 572 40.44 -12.18 5.59
C GLY A 572 39.24 -11.29 5.93
N GLY A 573 38.96 -10.29 5.10
CA GLY A 573 37.89 -9.30 5.35
C GLY A 573 36.49 -9.91 5.55
N TYR A 574 35.51 -9.05 5.86
CA TYR A 574 34.12 -9.49 6.06
C TYR A 574 33.51 -9.97 4.74
N ASP A 575 33.23 -11.27 4.61
CA ASP A 575 32.64 -11.91 3.43
C ASP A 575 31.23 -12.48 3.72
N ASN A 576 30.57 -13.03 2.69
CA ASN A 576 29.26 -13.65 2.84
C ASN A 576 29.31 -14.87 3.78
N ASP A 577 30.42 -15.60 3.86
CA ASP A 577 30.55 -16.78 4.72
C ASP A 577 30.50 -16.39 6.20
N LYS A 578 31.21 -15.32 6.59
CA LYS A 578 31.11 -14.75 7.93
C LYS A 578 29.69 -14.25 8.21
N LEU A 579 29.10 -13.50 7.27
CA LEU A 579 27.72 -13.01 7.39
C LEU A 579 26.74 -14.15 7.67
N TRP A 580 26.81 -15.20 6.86
CA TRP A 580 25.91 -16.35 6.95
C TRP A 580 26.11 -17.13 8.24
N LYS A 581 27.35 -17.28 8.73
CA LYS A 581 27.61 -17.88 10.06
C LYS A 581 26.94 -17.07 11.17
N VAL A 582 27.01 -15.73 11.11
CA VAL A 582 26.36 -14.85 12.09
C VAL A 582 24.83 -14.97 12.01
N LEU A 583 24.24 -14.84 10.81
CA LEU A 583 22.78 -14.94 10.63
C LEU A 583 22.24 -16.31 11.03
N LYS A 584 23.01 -17.38 10.78
CA LYS A 584 22.65 -18.75 11.14
C LYS A 584 22.47 -18.95 12.65
N ILE A 585 23.08 -18.12 13.51
CA ILE A 585 22.87 -18.19 14.96
C ILE A 585 21.38 -17.95 15.31
N SER A 586 20.72 -17.00 14.63
CA SER A 586 19.30 -16.71 14.82
C SER A 586 18.40 -17.84 14.27
N TYR A 587 18.76 -18.41 13.13
CA TYR A 587 18.10 -19.59 12.57
C TYR A 587 18.22 -20.82 13.49
N ASP A 588 19.42 -21.11 14.01
CA ASP A 588 19.66 -22.28 14.86
C ASP A 588 18.85 -22.21 16.16
N ALA A 589 18.51 -21.00 16.62
CA ALA A 589 17.68 -20.72 17.80
C ALA A 589 16.16 -20.77 17.55
N LEU A 590 15.71 -21.07 16.33
CA LEU A 590 14.30 -21.29 16.01
C LEU A 590 13.85 -22.70 16.43
N HIS A 591 12.54 -22.85 16.70
CA HIS A 591 11.92 -24.16 16.87
C HIS A 591 11.78 -24.89 15.53
N GLU A 592 11.58 -26.21 15.57
CA GLU A 592 11.61 -27.05 14.36
C GLU A 592 10.60 -26.63 13.28
N ASN A 593 9.38 -26.26 13.68
CA ASN A 593 8.37 -25.77 12.75
C ASN A 593 8.74 -24.41 12.14
N GLU A 594 9.29 -23.50 12.94
CA GLU A 594 9.74 -22.18 12.49
C GLU A 594 10.94 -22.30 11.54
N LYS A 595 11.87 -23.24 11.81
CA LYS A 595 12.97 -23.57 10.91
C LYS A 595 12.46 -24.05 9.56
N ASN A 596 11.48 -24.95 9.57
CA ASN A 596 10.87 -25.44 8.33
C ASN A 596 10.17 -24.32 7.56
N MET A 597 9.39 -23.48 8.27
CA MET A 597 8.74 -22.32 7.67
C MET A 597 9.76 -21.33 7.06
N PHE A 598 10.84 -21.03 7.77
CA PHE A 598 11.91 -20.17 7.28
C PHE A 598 12.53 -20.74 6.00
N LEU A 599 12.83 -22.05 5.97
CA LEU A 599 13.39 -22.71 4.80
C LEU A 599 12.40 -22.76 3.62
N ASP A 600 11.11 -22.96 3.88
CA ASP A 600 10.08 -22.90 2.84
C ASP A 600 10.05 -21.52 2.18
N ILE A 601 10.08 -20.44 2.99
CA ILE A 601 10.14 -19.07 2.48
C ILE A 601 11.43 -18.85 1.69
N ALA A 602 12.59 -19.26 2.21
CA ALA A 602 13.87 -19.12 1.53
C ALA A 602 13.96 -19.91 0.21
N CYS A 603 13.35 -21.08 0.13
CA CYS A 603 13.41 -21.92 -1.07
C CYS A 603 12.36 -21.51 -2.11
N PHE A 604 11.12 -21.25 -1.69
CA PHE A 604 9.97 -21.16 -2.61
C PHE A 604 9.33 -19.77 -2.68
N PHE A 605 9.33 -19.00 -1.60
CA PHE A 605 8.48 -17.80 -1.46
C PHE A 605 9.26 -16.48 -1.30
N SER A 606 10.56 -16.49 -1.58
CA SER A 606 11.46 -15.33 -1.41
C SER A 606 11.96 -14.76 -2.75
N ASP A 607 11.44 -15.28 -3.86
CA ASP A 607 11.72 -14.83 -5.23
C ASP A 607 10.43 -14.28 -5.90
N THR A 608 10.37 -14.36 -7.23
CA THR A 608 9.49 -13.68 -8.22
C THR A 608 7.99 -13.52 -7.96
N VAL A 609 7.40 -14.17 -6.95
CA VAL A 609 5.98 -14.04 -6.65
C VAL A 609 5.82 -13.52 -5.23
N GLN A 610 5.13 -12.39 -5.11
CA GLN A 610 4.77 -11.81 -3.82
C GLN A 610 3.61 -12.60 -3.22
N TYR A 611 3.82 -13.18 -2.04
CA TYR A 611 2.79 -13.93 -1.33
C TYR A 611 2.33 -13.14 -0.11
N SER A 612 1.01 -12.93 -0.02
CA SER A 612 0.42 -12.36 1.20
C SER A 612 0.55 -13.35 2.37
N GLU A 613 0.54 -12.81 3.59
CA GLU A 613 0.47 -13.60 4.82
C GLU A 613 -0.66 -14.63 4.77
N GLN A 614 -1.89 -14.22 4.40
CA GLN A 614 -3.01 -15.15 4.27
C GLN A 614 -2.76 -16.27 3.26
N THR A 615 -2.09 -15.99 2.13
CA THR A 615 -1.78 -17.00 1.12
C THR A 615 -0.82 -18.05 1.67
N LEU A 616 0.27 -17.63 2.32
CA LEU A 616 1.24 -18.57 2.89
C LEU A 616 0.62 -19.42 4.01
N ILE A 617 -0.19 -18.81 4.85
CA ILE A 617 -0.91 -19.52 5.92
C ILE A 617 -1.87 -20.56 5.34
N TRP A 618 -2.56 -20.25 4.24
CA TRP A 618 -3.41 -21.20 3.54
C TRP A 618 -2.60 -22.37 2.95
N ILE A 619 -1.45 -22.10 2.31
CA ILE A 619 -0.55 -23.14 1.79
C ILE A 619 -0.10 -24.08 2.91
N TRP A 620 0.17 -23.56 4.12
CA TRP A 620 0.51 -24.36 5.29
C TRP A 620 -0.70 -24.94 6.05
N GLY A 621 -1.88 -24.99 5.42
CA GLY A 621 -3.06 -25.67 5.93
C GLY A 621 -3.98 -24.84 6.84
N GLY A 622 -3.83 -23.51 6.86
CA GLY A 622 -4.79 -22.58 7.47
C GLY A 622 -4.88 -22.60 9.00
N LYS A 623 -3.86 -23.11 9.70
CA LYS A 623 -3.86 -23.27 11.17
C LYS A 623 -3.36 -22.01 11.88
N GLU A 624 -3.95 -21.70 13.03
CA GLU A 624 -3.51 -20.58 13.90
C GLU A 624 -2.04 -20.71 14.35
N SER A 625 -1.54 -21.94 14.53
CA SER A 625 -0.13 -22.17 14.86
C SER A 625 0.83 -21.61 13.81
N LYS A 626 0.43 -21.58 12.53
CA LYS A 626 1.23 -21.02 11.43
C LYS A 626 1.35 -19.49 11.53
N LEU A 627 0.30 -18.83 12.02
CA LEU A 627 0.35 -17.38 12.26
C LEU A 627 1.37 -17.06 13.34
N ASN A 628 1.40 -17.84 14.42
CA ASN A 628 2.37 -17.66 15.50
C ASN A 628 3.81 -17.94 15.02
N GLU A 629 4.02 -19.01 14.25
CA GLU A 629 5.33 -19.33 13.67
C GLU A 629 5.83 -18.19 12.75
N LEU A 630 4.97 -17.67 11.86
CA LEU A 630 5.31 -16.57 10.95
C LEU A 630 5.57 -15.26 11.71
N ARG A 631 4.76 -14.98 12.74
CA ARG A 631 4.95 -13.84 13.64
C ARG A 631 6.29 -13.92 14.35
N ASN A 632 6.71 -15.09 14.81
CA ASN A 632 8.02 -15.28 15.46
C ASN A 632 9.18 -15.01 14.48
N LEU A 633 9.06 -15.43 13.22
CA LEU A 633 10.05 -15.09 12.18
C LEU A 633 10.12 -13.57 11.94
N LYS A 634 8.97 -12.89 11.90
CA LYS A 634 8.87 -11.43 11.76
C LYS A 634 9.49 -10.70 12.96
N GLU A 635 9.19 -11.13 14.17
CA GLU A 635 9.71 -10.52 15.40
C GLU A 635 11.24 -10.63 15.50
N ARG A 636 11.81 -11.68 14.90
CA ARG A 636 13.27 -11.90 14.77
C ARG A 636 13.92 -11.23 13.55
N CYS A 637 13.17 -10.43 12.78
CA CYS A 637 13.62 -9.81 11.53
C CYS A 637 14.17 -10.81 10.49
N LEU A 638 13.72 -12.07 10.54
CA LEU A 638 14.08 -13.09 9.55
C LEU A 638 13.21 -12.98 8.28
N VAL A 639 12.04 -12.34 8.41
CA VAL A 639 11.14 -11.95 7.33
C VAL A 639 10.56 -10.56 7.63
N LYS A 640 10.09 -9.87 6.60
CA LYS A 640 9.34 -8.62 6.70
C LYS A 640 7.95 -8.83 6.12
N ILE A 641 6.93 -8.25 6.74
CA ILE A 641 5.56 -8.26 6.22
C ILE A 641 5.19 -6.82 5.93
N ASN A 642 4.93 -6.52 4.66
CA ASN A 642 4.47 -5.20 4.24
C ASN A 642 3.07 -4.95 4.84
N LYS A 643 2.89 -3.78 5.44
CA LYS A 643 1.65 -3.43 6.16
C LYS A 643 0.49 -3.13 5.21
N ASP A 644 0.78 -2.68 3.97
CA ASP A 644 -0.24 -2.21 3.04
C ASP A 644 -0.92 -3.36 2.27
N ASP A 645 -0.14 -4.34 1.83
CA ASP A 645 -0.60 -5.47 1.02
C ASP A 645 -0.46 -6.84 1.74
N GLY A 646 0.14 -6.86 2.94
CA GLY A 646 0.39 -8.09 3.70
C GLY A 646 1.47 -8.98 3.09
N VAL A 647 2.24 -8.51 2.10
CA VAL A 647 3.23 -9.32 1.38
C VAL A 647 4.40 -9.66 2.29
N VAL A 648 4.72 -10.96 2.35
CA VAL A 648 5.87 -11.48 3.08
C VAL A 648 7.10 -11.43 2.18
N THR A 649 8.17 -10.81 2.68
CA THR A 649 9.46 -10.69 1.99
C THR A 649 10.60 -11.18 2.88
N MET A 650 11.69 -11.65 2.27
CA MET A 650 12.89 -12.11 2.96
C MET A 650 14.11 -11.44 2.35
N HIS A 651 15.02 -10.94 3.20
CA HIS A 651 16.27 -10.36 2.72
C HIS A 651 17.08 -11.44 1.99
N ASP A 652 17.66 -11.09 0.84
CA ASP A 652 18.41 -12.04 0.01
C ASP A 652 19.56 -12.77 0.74
N GLN A 653 20.30 -12.12 1.67
CA GLN A 653 21.32 -12.75 2.50
C GLN A 653 20.74 -13.82 3.45
N LEU A 654 19.53 -13.61 3.97
CA LEU A 654 18.82 -14.61 4.77
C LEU A 654 18.32 -15.77 3.90
N ARG A 655 17.80 -15.45 2.72
CA ARG A 655 17.37 -16.43 1.72
C ARG A 655 18.54 -17.31 1.28
N ASP A 656 19.64 -16.70 0.88
CA ASP A 656 20.81 -17.40 0.35
C ASP A 656 21.48 -18.23 1.45
N MET A 657 21.53 -17.72 2.68
CA MET A 657 21.92 -18.51 3.86
C MET A 657 20.97 -19.71 4.05
N GLY A 658 19.65 -19.54 3.96
CA GLY A 658 18.67 -20.61 4.12
C GLY A 658 18.82 -21.69 3.05
N ARG A 659 19.03 -21.29 1.80
CA ARG A 659 19.37 -22.18 0.69
C ARG A 659 20.69 -22.92 0.93
N GLY A 660 21.68 -22.23 1.50
CA GLY A 660 22.94 -22.83 1.95
C GLY A 660 22.74 -23.89 3.03
N VAL A 661 21.83 -23.67 3.98
CA VAL A 661 21.45 -24.66 5.00
C VAL A 661 20.88 -25.92 4.35
N VAL A 662 19.99 -25.78 3.36
CA VAL A 662 19.41 -26.95 2.65
C VAL A 662 20.43 -27.70 1.80
N ARG A 663 21.34 -26.97 1.15
CA ARG A 663 22.44 -27.56 0.35
C ARG A 663 23.51 -28.23 1.20
N GLY A 664 23.63 -27.86 2.47
CA GLY A 664 24.68 -28.35 3.38
C GLY A 664 26.07 -27.79 3.07
N GLN A 665 27.04 -28.06 3.95
CA GLN A 665 28.43 -27.60 3.83
C GLN A 665 29.24 -28.37 2.75
N GLY A 666 28.70 -28.55 1.54
CA GLY A 666 29.41 -29.23 0.43
C GLY A 666 28.52 -29.63 -0.77
N ARG A 667 29.04 -30.49 -1.67
CA ARG A 667 28.31 -31.11 -2.80
C ARG A 667 27.35 -32.20 -2.32
N GLN A 668 26.39 -31.85 -1.45
CA GLN A 668 25.32 -32.76 -1.09
C GLN A 668 24.54 -33.12 -2.36
N LYS A 669 24.34 -34.42 -2.61
CA LYS A 669 23.54 -34.88 -3.75
C LYS A 669 22.14 -34.25 -3.65
N VAL A 670 21.56 -33.80 -4.77
CA VAL A 670 20.22 -33.17 -4.82
C VAL A 670 19.17 -34.00 -4.06
N LYS A 671 19.23 -35.34 -4.17
CA LYS A 671 18.33 -36.26 -3.46
C LYS A 671 18.38 -36.21 -1.93
N LYS A 672 19.44 -35.66 -1.34
CA LYS A 672 19.59 -35.50 0.12
C LYS A 672 19.15 -34.12 0.60
N MET A 673 18.72 -33.24 -0.28
CA MET A 673 18.20 -31.93 0.08
C MET A 673 16.77 -32.08 0.60
N SER A 674 16.44 -31.34 1.67
CA SER A 674 15.06 -31.34 2.19
C SER A 674 14.06 -30.66 1.24
N ARG A 675 14.55 -29.76 0.38
CA ARG A 675 13.78 -28.90 -0.52
C ARG A 675 14.57 -28.72 -1.81
N VAL A 676 13.89 -28.67 -2.94
CA VAL A 676 14.50 -28.41 -4.26
C VAL A 676 13.70 -27.32 -4.95
N TRP A 677 14.36 -26.24 -5.35
CA TRP A 677 13.72 -25.06 -5.94
C TRP A 677 14.37 -24.62 -7.27
N ASP A 678 15.59 -25.07 -7.57
CA ASP A 678 16.28 -24.77 -8.83
C ASP A 678 15.85 -25.75 -9.92
N CYS A 679 15.48 -25.23 -11.10
CA CYS A 679 14.99 -26.08 -12.20
C CYS A 679 16.00 -27.14 -12.67
N LYS A 680 17.31 -26.86 -12.58
CA LYS A 680 18.34 -27.85 -12.93
C LYS A 680 18.36 -28.99 -11.92
N ASP A 681 18.26 -28.65 -10.64
CA ASP A 681 18.20 -29.63 -9.55
C ASP A 681 16.89 -30.46 -9.64
N VAL A 682 15.76 -29.84 -9.99
CA VAL A 682 14.49 -30.56 -10.26
C VAL A 682 14.64 -31.53 -11.44
N GLY A 683 15.26 -31.08 -12.53
CA GLY A 683 15.53 -31.92 -13.70
C GLY A 683 16.40 -33.13 -13.38
N GLU A 684 17.47 -32.95 -12.59
CA GLU A 684 18.33 -34.04 -12.10
C GLU A 684 17.54 -35.04 -11.25
N LEU A 685 16.64 -34.55 -10.39
CA LEU A 685 15.83 -35.39 -9.53
C LEU A 685 14.81 -36.23 -10.32
N LEU A 686 14.11 -35.61 -11.27
CA LEU A 686 13.13 -36.26 -12.14
C LEU A 686 13.73 -37.33 -13.08
N GLN A 687 15.01 -37.19 -13.44
CA GLN A 687 15.73 -38.16 -14.27
C GLN A 687 16.27 -39.37 -13.47
N SER A 688 16.12 -39.36 -12.15
CA SER A 688 16.69 -40.38 -11.27
C SER A 688 15.64 -41.41 -10.81
N ASN A 689 15.90 -42.70 -11.04
CA ASN A 689 14.97 -43.82 -10.75
C ASN A 689 15.00 -44.33 -9.28
N GLU A 690 15.44 -43.54 -8.31
CA GLU A 690 15.50 -43.97 -6.89
C GLU A 690 14.62 -43.07 -6.01
N GLU A 691 13.98 -43.65 -5.00
CA GLU A 691 13.06 -42.96 -4.09
C GLU A 691 13.71 -41.74 -3.41
N SER A 692 13.04 -40.59 -3.53
CA SER A 692 13.46 -39.30 -2.95
C SER A 692 12.74 -39.06 -1.61
N PRO A 693 13.42 -38.51 -0.59
CA PRO A 693 12.81 -38.16 0.70
C PRO A 693 11.92 -36.90 0.66
N ILE A 694 11.71 -36.29 -0.52
CA ILE A 694 10.87 -35.09 -0.67
C ILE A 694 9.40 -35.49 -0.45
N GLN A 695 8.86 -35.15 0.72
CA GLN A 695 7.45 -35.29 1.02
C GLN A 695 6.64 -34.28 0.18
N GLU A 696 5.51 -34.75 -0.36
CA GLU A 696 4.51 -33.96 -1.10
C GLU A 696 4.14 -32.69 -0.30
N LEU A 697 4.36 -31.53 -0.90
CA LEU A 697 3.93 -30.21 -0.42
C LEU A 697 2.87 -29.66 -1.36
#